data_AF-A0A7N5JRV5-F1
#
_entry.id   AF-A0A7N5JRV5-F1
#
_cell.length_a   1.000
_cell.length_b   1.000
_cell.length_c   1.000
_cell.angle_alpha   90.00
_cell.angle_beta   90.00
_cell.angle_gamma   90.00
#
_symmetry.space_group_name_H-M   'P 1'
#
loop_
_entity.id
_entity.type
_entity.pdbx_description
1 polymer ?
#
loop_
_entity_poly.entity_id
_entity_poly.type
_entity_poly.pdbx_seq_one_letter_code
_entity_poly.pdbx_strand_id
1 'polypeptide(L)'
;MSAQGVAVSWLSCCGSAVWRYSTNSPNYHIFSTRSTIKLEYEGTLFSEWSVPGTCSVKNKRSPQTELRCSSPGVHSIRPIVTGPDSEEERNLPVDSSHICFLWYFKVVVVIWIYDPENADPNELLWNANEPSLNSITLTKQLATLGQKPAIYTTLRKRIYLPHDKMENGTWHVLIPMTYDDALKEIKGNQVAFQDCFIADFIFLLTFPLLTIPEIPGYLPITSPHGSQLMAAWAACVPSSVVVVADMETFQTNDSFRTWTRIRVPPNILTEDERHSVSDVSLSRDGIFFLINGILYIKSFTEFKRLGISENLPDSGIIGITTRKWCWVKYLLKSKRRSSMAIWTKNEVYLGYIFLKFVKIITTEKLKNLLNISSASTLTIHNVEYPGHPLELALFLNYCNTCNVNKTIYLVIYNEDTKQWMYQDFALDVSVDSFLTPHFIYGALPDFILQDKHRIYYCYHNFTETGVVQTPTEFGNLSRLSHNSIIHDIFMDYFGNIVVKMENNIMFYFKINIRDAIKLHLWTNSKMKSFFLLSSSAQIYFIYVFENGTVQPREYPLKLESQSANFNTKEKCPYMAFHNNIFHVFYFLDKGQNLSIWAQIVYPENVGLYIVVESYGPNILQEKDQVHYEIALGYCTKTVTVTFFQTINYEAVDDYFKLQDQNTGLLLVQLRPSEYSKTCPIAQKVFQLAVGCDSTKFIAVKGFNKKDCLQHDFFYVIEKSYLRNQPSKNLRVKYNWKKYGCPLRLDFGEKFHPLIQLYNDDGYVEDVEVNFIVWEIHGRNDYSFNNTMKKSGCLNEAQTWKSMTKLNQHLPLEEVWGPELL
;
A
#
# COMPACT_ATOMS: atom_id res chain seq x y z
N MET A 1 -33.95 23.86 9.89
CA MET A 1 -34.14 24.45 8.55
C MET A 1 -34.04 23.32 7.54
N SER A 2 -34.97 23.30 6.59
CA SER A 2 -35.30 22.19 5.70
C SER A 2 -34.14 21.71 4.82
N ALA A 3 -34.17 20.40 4.53
CA ALA A 3 -33.34 19.69 3.57
C ALA A 3 -32.97 20.54 2.34
N GLN A 4 -31.68 20.85 2.19
CA GLN A 4 -31.13 21.31 0.93
C GLN A 4 -30.90 20.10 0.04
N GLY A 5 -31.96 19.70 -0.67
CA GLY A 5 -31.79 19.20 -2.02
C GLY A 5 -31.23 20.36 -2.85
N VAL A 6 -29.92 20.36 -3.08
CA VAL A 6 -29.34 21.26 -4.09
C VAL A 6 -29.72 20.66 -5.44
N ALA A 7 -30.72 21.28 -6.05
CA ALA A 7 -31.10 21.04 -7.43
C ALA A 7 -29.87 21.27 -8.33
N VAL A 8 -29.32 20.19 -8.88
CA VAL A 8 -28.51 20.26 -10.11
C VAL A 8 -29.50 20.29 -11.27
N SER A 9 -30.27 21.37 -11.33
CA SER A 9 -31.06 21.71 -12.50
C SER A 9 -30.54 23.05 -12.92
N TRP A 10 -30.01 23.10 -14.14
CA TRP A 10 -29.65 24.26 -14.96
C TRP A 10 -28.20 24.15 -15.42
N LEU A 11 -28.02 23.40 -16.51
CA LEU A 11 -27.07 23.59 -17.63
C LEU A 11 -26.90 22.27 -18.40
N SER A 12 -27.98 21.76 -19.02
CA SER A 12 -27.87 20.67 -20.00
C SER A 12 -28.78 20.96 -21.19
N CYS A 13 -28.25 21.70 -22.16
CA CYS A 13 -28.85 21.80 -23.49
C CYS A 13 -28.09 21.01 -24.57
N CYS A 14 -26.91 20.42 -24.26
CA CYS A 14 -26.10 19.70 -25.26
C CYS A 14 -25.19 18.59 -24.69
N GLY A 15 -25.55 17.93 -23.57
CA GLY A 15 -24.82 16.77 -23.05
C GLY A 15 -25.62 15.48 -23.26
N SER A 16 -24.95 14.37 -23.61
CA SER A 16 -25.56 13.03 -23.56
C SER A 16 -26.16 12.82 -22.18
N ALA A 17 -27.41 12.35 -22.12
CA ALA A 17 -28.05 12.08 -20.85
C ALA A 17 -27.36 10.91 -20.13
N VAL A 18 -27.38 10.93 -18.81
CA VAL A 18 -26.70 9.94 -17.97
C VAL A 18 -27.65 9.53 -16.86
N TRP A 19 -27.70 8.24 -16.55
CA TRP A 19 -28.42 7.78 -15.37
C TRP A 19 -27.50 7.07 -14.41
N ARG A 20 -27.85 7.07 -13.12
CA ARG A 20 -27.04 6.58 -12.01
C ARG A 20 -27.94 5.89 -11.00
N TYR A 21 -27.31 5.20 -10.06
CA TYR A 21 -28.01 4.65 -8.92
C TYR A 21 -27.17 4.78 -7.65
N SER A 22 -27.85 4.82 -6.52
CA SER A 22 -27.25 4.84 -5.19
C SER A 22 -28.08 4.00 -4.23
N THR A 23 -27.55 3.73 -3.04
CA THR A 23 -28.28 3.06 -1.96
C THR A 23 -27.96 3.73 -0.63
N ASN A 24 -28.74 3.45 0.40
CA ASN A 24 -28.49 3.95 1.75
C ASN A 24 -27.32 3.21 2.44
N SER A 25 -26.86 2.09 1.87
CA SER A 25 -25.66 1.40 2.33
C SER A 25 -24.42 1.95 1.62
N PRO A 26 -23.38 2.41 2.33
CA PRO A 26 -22.16 2.87 1.69
C PRO A 26 -21.43 1.76 0.95
N ASN A 27 -21.80 0.47 1.13
CA ASN A 27 -20.92 -0.60 0.73
C ASN A 27 -20.99 -1.01 -0.75
N TYR A 28 -22.10 -0.76 -1.46
CA TYR A 28 -22.39 -1.26 -2.84
C TYR A 28 -22.02 -2.73 -3.11
N HIS A 29 -21.63 -3.51 -2.10
CA HIS A 29 -20.95 -4.77 -2.29
C HIS A 29 -21.90 -5.80 -2.91
N ILE A 30 -23.19 -5.69 -2.56
CA ILE A 30 -24.30 -6.53 -3.00
C ILE A 30 -25.59 -5.70 -2.80
N PHE A 31 -26.44 -5.54 -3.83
CA PHE A 31 -27.83 -5.19 -3.59
C PHE A 31 -28.55 -6.40 -3.05
N SER A 32 -29.44 -6.21 -2.08
CA SER A 32 -30.27 -7.29 -1.54
C SER A 32 -31.73 -7.06 -1.84
N THR A 33 -32.55 -8.10 -1.63
CA THR A 33 -34.02 -7.98 -1.69
C THR A 33 -34.60 -6.97 -0.68
N ARG A 34 -33.81 -6.52 0.30
CA ARG A 34 -34.18 -5.48 1.27
C ARG A 34 -33.71 -4.08 0.89
N SER A 35 -32.75 -3.98 -0.04
CA SER A 35 -32.09 -2.71 -0.35
C SER A 35 -33.03 -1.76 -1.08
N THR A 36 -33.11 -0.51 -0.61
CA THR A 36 -33.67 0.58 -1.41
C THR A 36 -32.61 1.07 -2.40
N ILE A 37 -32.91 0.94 -3.69
CA ILE A 37 -32.06 1.41 -4.78
C ILE A 37 -32.64 2.73 -5.28
N LYS A 38 -31.92 3.83 -5.13
CA LYS A 38 -32.31 5.14 -5.66
C LYS A 38 -31.81 5.25 -7.09
N LEU A 39 -32.71 5.53 -8.03
CA LEU A 39 -32.40 5.76 -9.43
C LEU A 39 -32.44 7.25 -9.72
N GLU A 40 -31.49 7.74 -10.51
CA GLU A 40 -31.41 9.14 -10.94
C GLU A 40 -31.11 9.20 -12.44
N TYR A 41 -31.92 9.92 -13.20
CA TYR A 41 -31.69 10.23 -14.62
C TYR A 41 -31.45 11.74 -14.80
N GLU A 42 -30.36 12.08 -15.48
CA GLU A 42 -29.96 13.44 -15.83
C GLU A 42 -30.19 13.66 -17.33
N GLY A 43 -31.36 14.19 -17.69
CA GLY A 43 -31.72 14.52 -19.06
C GLY A 43 -33.15 15.03 -19.19
N THR A 44 -33.45 15.75 -20.26
CA THR A 44 -34.76 16.40 -20.48
C THR A 44 -35.77 15.51 -21.20
N LEU A 45 -35.31 14.40 -21.81
CA LEU A 45 -36.14 13.50 -22.62
C LEU A 45 -36.69 12.31 -21.83
N PHE A 46 -36.55 12.29 -20.50
CA PHE A 46 -37.02 11.19 -19.67
C PHE A 46 -38.54 10.98 -19.77
N SER A 47 -38.97 9.74 -20.00
CA SER A 47 -40.39 9.35 -20.02
C SER A 47 -40.74 8.49 -18.80
N GLU A 48 -40.15 7.30 -18.70
CA GLU A 48 -40.41 6.38 -17.59
C GLU A 48 -39.30 5.34 -17.40
N TRP A 49 -39.29 4.66 -16.25
CA TRP A 49 -38.40 3.54 -15.98
C TRP A 49 -38.97 2.21 -16.48
N SER A 50 -38.19 1.49 -17.30
CA SER A 50 -38.42 0.10 -17.65
C SER A 50 -37.77 -0.80 -16.59
N VAL A 51 -38.59 -1.54 -15.85
CA VAL A 51 -38.18 -2.42 -14.75
C VAL A 51 -38.91 -3.76 -14.84
N PRO A 52 -38.27 -4.87 -14.43
CA PRO A 52 -38.90 -6.18 -14.47
C PRO A 52 -40.02 -6.30 -13.42
N GLY A 53 -40.99 -7.19 -13.66
CA GLY A 53 -42.15 -7.37 -12.76
C GLY A 53 -41.80 -7.86 -11.35
N THR A 54 -40.61 -8.41 -11.16
CA THR A 54 -40.03 -8.80 -9.86
C THR A 54 -39.60 -7.60 -9.02
N CYS A 55 -39.50 -6.41 -9.61
CA CYS A 55 -39.14 -5.17 -8.94
C CYS A 55 -40.29 -4.15 -8.98
N SER A 56 -40.41 -3.36 -7.92
CA SER A 56 -41.39 -2.30 -7.75
C SER A 56 -40.68 -0.93 -7.74
N VAL A 57 -41.25 0.04 -8.44
CA VAL A 57 -40.76 1.42 -8.49
C VAL A 57 -41.82 2.34 -7.92
N LYS A 58 -41.43 3.23 -6.99
CA LYS A 58 -42.35 4.14 -6.30
C LYS A 58 -43.07 5.10 -7.25
N ASN A 59 -42.33 5.74 -8.15
CA ASN A 59 -42.88 6.55 -9.24
C ASN A 59 -42.11 6.28 -10.53
N LYS A 60 -42.72 5.55 -11.48
CA LYS A 60 -42.09 5.19 -12.75
C LYS A 60 -41.79 6.39 -13.65
N ARG A 61 -42.56 7.48 -13.54
CA ARG A 61 -42.44 8.68 -14.39
C ARG A 61 -41.57 9.78 -13.78
N SER A 62 -40.99 9.54 -12.61
CA SER A 62 -40.04 10.49 -12.03
C SER A 62 -38.60 10.13 -12.44
N PRO A 63 -37.80 11.09 -12.91
CA PRO A 63 -36.38 10.86 -13.22
C PRO A 63 -35.56 10.52 -11.95
N GLN A 64 -36.08 10.86 -10.76
CA GLN A 64 -35.53 10.42 -9.48
C GLN A 64 -36.56 9.57 -8.74
N THR A 65 -36.24 8.30 -8.48
CA THR A 65 -37.20 7.35 -7.90
C THR A 65 -36.53 6.26 -7.07
N GLU A 66 -37.33 5.48 -6.35
CA GLU A 66 -36.88 4.37 -5.53
C GLU A 66 -37.34 3.06 -6.16
N LEU A 67 -36.42 2.10 -6.28
CA LEU A 67 -36.60 0.75 -6.79
C LEU A 67 -36.39 -0.25 -5.64
N ARG A 68 -37.28 -1.24 -5.54
CA ARG A 68 -37.15 -2.40 -4.63
C ARG A 68 -37.42 -3.69 -5.37
N CYS A 69 -36.51 -4.65 -5.30
CA CYS A 69 -36.64 -5.95 -5.94
C CYS A 69 -36.96 -7.03 -4.93
N SER A 70 -38.04 -7.78 -5.15
CA SER A 70 -38.56 -8.78 -4.20
C SER A 70 -37.92 -10.16 -4.34
N SER A 71 -37.28 -10.44 -5.48
CA SER A 71 -36.62 -11.72 -5.75
C SER A 71 -35.13 -11.52 -6.02
N PRO A 72 -34.27 -12.45 -5.56
CA PRO A 72 -32.86 -12.45 -5.95
C PRO A 72 -32.72 -12.75 -7.45
N GLY A 73 -31.62 -12.33 -8.04
CA GLY A 73 -31.32 -12.45 -9.47
C GLY A 73 -30.73 -11.16 -10.06
N VAL A 74 -30.41 -11.22 -11.35
CA VAL A 74 -29.97 -10.04 -12.11
C VAL A 74 -31.17 -9.39 -12.78
N HIS A 75 -31.37 -8.10 -12.54
CA HIS A 75 -32.53 -7.34 -13.03
C HIS A 75 -32.09 -6.25 -14.01
N SER A 76 -32.61 -6.32 -15.23
CA SER A 76 -32.32 -5.35 -16.29
C SER A 76 -33.18 -4.09 -16.13
N ILE A 77 -32.52 -2.94 -16.00
CA ILE A 77 -33.15 -1.65 -15.74
C ILE A 77 -32.66 -0.65 -16.78
N ARG A 78 -33.59 0.10 -17.36
CA ARG A 78 -33.28 1.16 -18.32
C ARG A 78 -34.28 2.32 -18.25
N PRO A 79 -33.83 3.57 -18.43
CA PRO A 79 -34.74 4.68 -18.66
C PRO A 79 -35.28 4.63 -20.10
N ILE A 80 -36.58 4.88 -20.26
CA ILE A 80 -37.23 5.10 -21.55
C ILE A 80 -37.28 6.61 -21.78
N VAL A 81 -36.82 7.04 -22.95
CA VAL A 81 -36.79 8.45 -23.34
C VAL A 81 -37.69 8.72 -24.54
N THR A 82 -38.23 9.93 -24.64
CA THR A 82 -38.98 10.40 -25.80
C THR A 82 -38.01 10.86 -26.89
N GLY A 83 -37.53 9.93 -27.72
CA GLY A 83 -36.60 10.19 -28.82
C GLY A 83 -36.21 8.91 -29.57
N PRO A 84 -35.47 9.02 -30.69
CA PRO A 84 -34.96 7.86 -31.44
C PRO A 84 -33.83 7.13 -30.70
N ASP A 85 -33.18 7.78 -29.74
CA ASP A 85 -32.02 7.24 -29.03
C ASP A 85 -32.45 6.32 -27.88
N SER A 86 -31.94 5.08 -27.87
CA SER A 86 -32.09 4.17 -26.73
C SER A 86 -31.00 4.42 -25.70
N GLU A 87 -31.39 4.64 -24.44
CA GLU A 87 -30.46 4.75 -23.32
C GLU A 87 -29.86 3.40 -22.92
N GLU A 88 -28.69 3.44 -22.29
CA GLU A 88 -27.98 2.24 -21.83
C GLU A 88 -28.78 1.47 -20.75
N GLU A 89 -28.90 0.16 -20.94
CA GLU A 89 -29.48 -0.77 -19.96
C GLU A 89 -28.40 -1.24 -18.97
N ARG A 90 -28.75 -1.30 -17.68
CA ARG A 90 -27.89 -1.89 -16.66
C ARG A 90 -28.54 -3.11 -16.04
N ASN A 91 -27.72 -4.14 -15.82
CA ASN A 91 -28.07 -5.43 -15.26
C ASN A 91 -27.61 -5.47 -13.80
N LEU A 92 -28.51 -5.14 -12.87
CA LEU A 92 -28.17 -5.02 -11.46
C LEU A 92 -28.35 -6.37 -10.74
N PRO A 93 -27.28 -6.96 -10.17
CA PRO A 93 -27.38 -8.18 -9.38
C PRO A 93 -27.97 -7.87 -7.99
N VAL A 94 -29.03 -8.60 -7.63
CA VAL A 94 -29.70 -8.53 -6.33
C VAL A 94 -29.64 -9.90 -5.67
N ASP A 95 -29.04 -10.00 -4.48
CA ASP A 95 -28.89 -11.26 -3.75
C ASP A 95 -29.92 -11.44 -2.63
N SER A 96 -30.10 -12.68 -2.22
CA SER A 96 -30.79 -13.02 -0.97
C SER A 96 -29.80 -12.94 0.20
N SER A 97 -29.44 -11.71 0.59
CA SER A 97 -28.47 -11.49 1.67
C SER A 97 -29.15 -11.47 3.04
N HIS A 98 -28.54 -12.16 4.00
CA HIS A 98 -28.89 -12.05 5.42
C HIS A 98 -28.17 -10.89 6.12
N ILE A 99 -27.42 -10.06 5.38
CA ILE A 99 -26.73 -8.90 5.92
C ILE A 99 -27.68 -7.70 5.87
N CYS A 100 -28.11 -7.22 7.03
CA CYS A 100 -29.08 -6.11 7.11
C CYS A 100 -28.55 -4.91 7.89
N PHE A 101 -27.60 -5.13 8.80
CA PHE A 101 -27.09 -4.10 9.70
C PHE A 101 -25.64 -3.79 9.39
N LEU A 102 -25.22 -2.56 9.71
CA LEU A 102 -23.87 -2.09 9.45
C LEU A 102 -23.25 -1.50 10.72
N TRP A 103 -21.92 -1.54 10.79
CA TRP A 103 -21.17 -0.82 11.81
C TRP A 103 -21.08 0.66 11.46
N TYR A 104 -21.30 1.53 12.44
CA TYR A 104 -20.95 2.94 12.39
C TYR A 104 -19.77 3.20 13.33
N PHE A 105 -18.85 4.09 12.95
CA PHE A 105 -17.75 4.51 13.81
C PHE A 105 -17.38 6.00 13.69
N LYS A 106 -16.78 6.56 14.75
CA LYS A 106 -16.23 7.93 14.82
C LYS A 106 -14.73 7.95 15.18
N VAL A 107 -14.05 9.06 14.88
CA VAL A 107 -12.66 9.36 15.32
C VAL A 107 -12.63 9.47 16.85
N VAL A 108 -11.71 8.75 17.52
CA VAL A 108 -11.86 8.22 18.90
C VAL A 108 -12.91 7.11 18.88
N VAL A 109 -12.48 5.86 18.64
CA VAL A 109 -13.35 4.81 18.08
C VAL A 109 -14.51 4.42 19.00
N VAL A 110 -15.61 5.16 18.82
CA VAL A 110 -16.95 4.86 19.31
C VAL A 110 -17.67 4.11 18.22
N ILE A 111 -18.20 2.94 18.53
CA ILE A 111 -18.86 2.04 17.58
C ILE A 111 -20.31 1.82 18.00
N TRP A 112 -21.22 1.79 17.03
CA TRP A 112 -22.59 1.31 17.20
C TRP A 112 -23.08 0.62 15.93
N ILE A 113 -24.26 -0.01 16.02
CA ILE A 113 -24.92 -0.71 14.92
C ILE A 113 -26.09 0.14 14.45
N TYR A 114 -26.23 0.29 13.13
CA TYR A 114 -27.36 0.97 12.51
C TYR A 114 -27.98 0.13 11.39
N ASP A 115 -29.26 0.38 11.13
CA ASP A 115 -29.99 -0.17 9.98
C ASP A 115 -30.02 0.88 8.86
N PRO A 116 -29.34 0.68 7.72
CA PRO A 116 -29.30 1.65 6.63
C PRO A 116 -30.69 1.97 6.03
N GLU A 117 -31.69 1.11 6.20
CA GLU A 117 -33.05 1.38 5.69
C GLU A 117 -33.88 2.25 6.67
N ASN A 118 -33.48 2.35 7.94
CA ASN A 118 -34.22 3.04 9.00
C ASN A 118 -33.39 4.07 9.78
N ALA A 119 -32.17 4.35 9.32
CA ALA A 119 -31.23 5.25 10.00
C ALA A 119 -31.52 6.73 9.79
N ASP A 120 -31.03 7.54 10.73
CA ASP A 120 -31.12 8.99 10.63
C ASP A 120 -30.28 9.51 9.44
N PRO A 121 -30.69 10.59 8.74
CA PRO A 121 -29.91 11.17 7.67
C PRO A 121 -28.46 11.50 8.05
N ASN A 122 -28.19 11.87 9.30
CA ASN A 122 -26.82 12.13 9.74
C ASN A 122 -25.97 10.85 9.84
N GLU A 123 -26.57 9.71 10.19
CA GLU A 123 -25.89 8.41 10.18
C GLU A 123 -25.59 7.97 8.73
N LEU A 124 -26.54 8.17 7.81
CA LEU A 124 -26.33 7.89 6.39
C LEU A 124 -25.25 8.77 5.75
N LEU A 125 -25.15 10.04 6.17
CA LEU A 125 -24.14 10.99 5.71
C LEU A 125 -22.80 10.89 6.47
N TRP A 126 -22.67 9.96 7.42
CA TRP A 126 -21.49 9.79 8.27
C TRP A 126 -21.09 11.03 9.09
N ASN A 127 -22.08 11.84 9.46
CA ASN A 127 -21.95 13.08 10.24
C ASN A 127 -22.54 12.95 11.65
N ALA A 128 -23.14 11.82 11.99
CA ALA A 128 -23.70 11.57 13.31
C ALA A 128 -22.61 11.54 14.39
N ASN A 129 -22.82 12.35 15.43
CA ASN A 129 -21.97 12.39 16.62
C ASN A 129 -22.37 11.34 17.67
N GLU A 130 -23.64 10.96 17.68
CA GLU A 130 -24.26 10.01 18.60
C GLU A 130 -25.26 9.15 17.81
N PRO A 131 -25.54 7.90 18.24
CA PRO A 131 -26.50 7.03 17.59
C PRO A 131 -27.92 7.59 17.68
N SER A 132 -28.73 7.39 16.63
CA SER A 132 -30.16 7.68 16.67
C SER A 132 -30.90 6.78 17.67
N LEU A 133 -32.11 7.14 18.09
CA LEU A 133 -32.91 6.32 19.02
C LEU A 133 -33.12 4.88 18.51
N ASN A 134 -33.29 4.72 17.19
CA ASN A 134 -33.38 3.42 16.53
C ASN A 134 -32.07 2.63 16.66
N SER A 135 -30.94 3.26 16.33
CA SER A 135 -29.61 2.65 16.44
C SER A 135 -29.26 2.28 17.88
N ILE A 136 -29.61 3.11 18.87
CA ILE A 136 -29.43 2.81 20.30
C ILE A 136 -30.17 1.52 20.67
N THR A 137 -31.44 1.42 20.27
CA THR A 137 -32.29 0.28 20.61
C THR A 137 -31.79 -1.00 19.94
N LEU A 138 -31.49 -0.93 18.64
CA LEU A 138 -30.93 -2.04 17.86
C LEU A 138 -29.61 -2.54 18.46
N THR A 139 -28.71 -1.60 18.76
CA THR A 139 -27.39 -1.91 19.31
C THR A 139 -27.49 -2.60 20.68
N LYS A 140 -28.36 -2.12 21.58
CA LYS A 140 -28.61 -2.74 22.89
C LYS A 140 -29.21 -4.15 22.77
N GLN A 141 -30.14 -4.35 21.84
CA GLN A 141 -30.74 -5.68 21.60
C GLN A 141 -29.71 -6.68 21.10
N LEU A 142 -28.95 -6.33 20.06
CA LEU A 142 -27.88 -7.18 19.53
C LEU A 142 -26.80 -7.47 20.59
N ALA A 143 -26.43 -6.47 21.39
CA ALA A 143 -25.49 -6.67 22.49
C ALA A 143 -26.00 -7.67 23.54
N THR A 144 -27.30 -7.62 23.86
CA THR A 144 -27.94 -8.58 24.79
C THR A 144 -27.91 -10.01 24.22
N LEU A 145 -28.00 -10.15 22.91
CA LEU A 145 -27.87 -11.43 22.19
C LEU A 145 -26.42 -11.92 22.04
N GLY A 146 -25.44 -11.21 22.63
CA GLY A 146 -24.03 -11.60 22.61
C GLY A 146 -23.19 -10.89 21.56
N GLN A 147 -23.74 -9.88 20.86
CA GLN A 147 -22.96 -9.11 19.90
C GLN A 147 -21.92 -8.24 20.60
N LYS A 148 -20.68 -8.30 20.11
CA LYS A 148 -19.59 -7.46 20.59
C LYS A 148 -18.65 -7.13 19.42
N PRO A 149 -18.36 -5.85 19.15
CA PRO A 149 -17.38 -5.49 18.13
C PRO A 149 -15.97 -5.81 18.62
N ALA A 150 -15.12 -6.20 17.68
CA ALA A 150 -13.68 -6.32 17.82
C ALA A 150 -13.06 -5.69 16.57
N ILE A 151 -12.01 -4.90 16.78
CA ILE A 151 -11.32 -4.24 15.68
C ILE A 151 -10.04 -5.01 15.40
N TYR A 152 -9.96 -5.49 14.17
CA TYR A 152 -8.83 -6.23 13.65
C TYR A 152 -8.00 -5.29 12.80
N THR A 153 -6.68 -5.38 12.91
CA THR A 153 -5.79 -4.61 12.06
C THR A 153 -5.17 -5.50 10.98
N THR A 154 -5.11 -5.01 9.74
CA THR A 154 -4.80 -5.86 8.59
C THR A 154 -3.31 -6.21 8.50
N LEU A 155 -2.41 -5.28 8.83
CA LEU A 155 -0.96 -5.47 8.72
C LEU A 155 -0.35 -6.11 9.97
N ARG A 156 -0.75 -5.69 11.18
CA ARG A 156 -0.22 -6.19 12.47
C ARG A 156 -1.08 -7.28 13.11
N LYS A 157 -2.30 -7.54 12.64
CA LYS A 157 -3.27 -8.48 13.25
C LYS A 157 -3.47 -8.30 14.75
N ARG A 158 -3.44 -7.06 15.24
CA ARG A 158 -3.83 -6.79 16.62
C ARG A 158 -5.36 -6.78 16.71
N ILE A 159 -5.87 -7.35 17.78
CA ILE A 159 -7.30 -7.33 18.09
C ILE A 159 -7.50 -6.33 19.21
N TYR A 160 -8.27 -5.29 18.94
CA TYR A 160 -8.66 -4.30 19.93
C TYR A 160 -10.10 -4.57 20.35
N LEU A 161 -10.27 -4.87 21.63
CA LEU A 161 -11.57 -5.12 22.24
C LEU A 161 -12.05 -3.85 22.97
N PRO A 162 -13.37 -3.66 23.09
CA PRO A 162 -13.95 -2.59 23.90
C PRO A 162 -13.39 -2.57 25.31
N HIS A 163 -12.98 -1.39 25.78
CA HIS A 163 -12.35 -1.20 27.09
C HIS A 163 -13.39 -1.24 28.23
N ASP A 164 -14.54 -0.63 27.98
CA ASP A 164 -15.61 -0.45 28.96
C ASP A 164 -16.88 -1.24 28.62
N LYS A 165 -17.79 -1.34 29.60
CA LYS A 165 -19.16 -1.81 29.35
C LYS A 165 -19.86 -0.83 28.40
N MET A 166 -20.78 -1.34 27.59
CA MET A 166 -21.58 -0.50 26.70
C MET A 166 -22.29 0.60 27.48
N GLU A 167 -22.10 1.84 27.06
CA GLU A 167 -22.79 3.01 27.59
C GLU A 167 -23.70 3.58 26.52
N ASN A 168 -24.96 3.84 26.86
CA ASN A 168 -25.96 4.42 25.94
C ASN A 168 -26.05 3.82 24.52
N GLY A 169 -25.75 2.53 24.35
CA GLY A 169 -25.80 1.88 23.03
C GLY A 169 -24.54 2.07 22.18
N THR A 170 -23.41 2.43 22.78
CA THR A 170 -22.11 2.54 22.09
C THR A 170 -21.02 1.71 22.78
N TRP A 171 -20.05 1.26 21.99
CA TRP A 171 -18.81 0.64 22.48
C TRP A 171 -17.63 1.59 22.26
N HIS A 172 -16.73 1.65 23.23
CA HIS A 172 -15.51 2.46 23.16
C HIS A 172 -14.29 1.55 23.03
N VAL A 173 -13.53 1.71 21.95
CA VAL A 173 -12.33 0.93 21.67
C VAL A 173 -11.13 1.86 21.61
N LEU A 174 -10.14 1.60 22.46
CA LEU A 174 -8.87 2.31 22.44
C LEU A 174 -7.95 1.67 21.40
N ILE A 175 -7.61 2.44 20.36
CA ILE A 175 -6.72 2.00 19.30
C ILE A 175 -5.59 3.01 19.19
N PRO A 176 -4.32 2.58 19.22
CA PRO A 176 -3.20 3.46 18.92
C PRO A 176 -3.29 3.90 17.46
N MET A 177 -3.22 5.22 17.23
CA MET A 177 -3.03 5.74 15.88
C MET A 177 -1.61 5.44 15.44
N THR A 178 -1.47 4.51 14.50
CA THR A 178 -0.19 4.11 13.94
C THR A 178 -0.13 4.53 12.47
N TYR A 179 1.02 5.03 12.03
CA TYR A 179 1.26 5.32 10.61
C TYR A 179 1.27 4.02 9.79
N ASP A 180 1.74 2.95 10.41
CA ASP A 180 1.66 1.61 9.87
C ASP A 180 0.37 0.95 10.32
N ASP A 181 -0.30 0.22 9.44
CA ASP A 181 -1.56 -0.50 9.75
C ASP A 181 -2.81 0.39 9.85
N ALA A 182 -2.93 1.32 8.90
CA ALA A 182 -4.07 2.21 8.80
C ALA A 182 -5.39 1.47 8.50
N LEU A 183 -5.34 0.42 7.68
CA LEU A 183 -6.52 -0.38 7.31
C LEU A 183 -6.92 -1.30 8.46
N LYS A 184 -8.15 -1.15 8.92
CA LYS A 184 -8.74 -1.87 10.05
C LYS A 184 -10.10 -2.42 9.65
N GLU A 185 -10.52 -3.48 10.32
CA GLU A 185 -11.77 -4.15 10.06
C GLU A 185 -12.53 -4.33 11.37
N ILE A 186 -13.77 -3.87 11.42
CA ILE A 186 -14.69 -4.12 12.52
C ILE A 186 -15.42 -5.42 12.23
N LYS A 187 -15.24 -6.41 13.09
CA LYS A 187 -16.07 -7.63 13.09
C LYS A 187 -16.81 -7.72 14.40
N GLY A 188 -17.92 -8.42 14.39
CA GLY A 188 -18.53 -8.87 15.63
C GLY A 188 -18.73 -10.35 15.64
N ASN A 189 -19.26 -10.83 16.76
CA ASN A 189 -19.73 -12.20 16.86
C ASN A 189 -20.82 -12.46 15.80
N GLN A 190 -20.98 -13.72 15.41
CA GLN A 190 -22.04 -14.11 14.48
C GLN A 190 -23.34 -14.26 15.26
N VAL A 191 -24.08 -13.15 15.39
CA VAL A 191 -25.38 -13.09 16.07
C VAL A 191 -26.43 -12.65 15.06
N ALA A 192 -27.50 -13.43 14.96
CA ALA A 192 -28.66 -13.09 14.15
C ALA A 192 -29.72 -12.36 14.98
N PHE A 193 -30.30 -11.31 14.42
CA PHE A 193 -31.51 -10.67 14.93
C PHE A 193 -32.52 -10.55 13.79
N GLN A 194 -33.69 -11.20 13.91
CA GLN A 194 -34.69 -11.28 12.83
C GLN A 194 -34.08 -11.80 11.51
N ASP A 195 -33.33 -12.91 11.58
CA ASP A 195 -32.62 -13.55 10.46
C ASP A 195 -31.59 -12.63 9.76
N CYS A 196 -31.15 -11.58 10.45
CA CYS A 196 -30.16 -10.63 9.95
C CYS A 196 -28.87 -10.62 10.75
N PHE A 197 -27.76 -10.51 10.03
CA PHE A 197 -26.41 -10.31 10.52
C PHE A 197 -25.92 -8.89 10.23
N ILE A 198 -24.81 -8.55 10.90
CA ILE A 198 -24.08 -7.30 10.68
C ILE A 198 -22.94 -7.57 9.71
N ALA A 199 -22.75 -6.68 8.74
CA ALA A 199 -21.61 -6.78 7.81
C ALA A 199 -20.30 -6.51 8.55
N ASP A 200 -19.24 -7.23 8.22
CA ASP A 200 -17.88 -6.77 8.53
C ASP A 200 -17.64 -5.43 7.83
N PHE A 201 -16.93 -4.52 8.49
CA PHE A 201 -16.73 -3.16 7.99
C PHE A 201 -15.26 -2.77 7.98
N ILE A 202 -14.73 -2.48 6.79
CA ILE A 202 -13.35 -2.08 6.58
C ILE A 202 -13.26 -0.55 6.58
N PHE A 203 -12.30 -0.01 7.33
CA PHE A 203 -12.06 1.43 7.42
C PHE A 203 -10.58 1.74 7.61
N LEU A 204 -10.18 2.92 7.14
CA LEU A 204 -8.85 3.48 7.34
C LEU A 204 -8.89 4.41 8.55
N LEU A 205 -8.12 4.03 9.57
CA LEU A 205 -7.76 4.91 10.68
C LEU A 205 -6.29 5.31 10.51
N THR A 206 -6.08 6.41 9.79
CA THR A 206 -4.78 6.99 9.49
C THR A 206 -4.43 8.10 10.46
N PHE A 207 -3.13 8.39 10.62
CA PHE A 207 -2.69 9.63 11.24
C PHE A 207 -3.05 10.78 10.29
N PRO A 208 -3.83 11.80 10.72
CA PRO A 208 -4.18 12.90 9.83
C PRO A 208 -2.88 13.62 9.42
N LEU A 209 -2.60 13.67 8.12
CA LEU A 209 -1.61 14.62 7.63
C LEU A 209 -2.17 16.03 7.87
N LEU A 210 -1.30 16.94 8.32
CA LEU A 210 -1.68 18.34 8.50
C LEU A 210 -2.08 18.91 7.14
N THR A 211 -3.32 19.41 7.06
CA THR A 211 -3.78 20.19 5.91
C THR A 211 -3.18 21.59 6.00
N ILE A 212 -2.66 22.09 4.89
CA ILE A 212 -2.10 23.42 4.82
C ILE A 212 -3.28 24.42 4.90
N PRO A 213 -3.24 25.38 5.83
CA PRO A 213 -4.33 26.34 6.00
C PRO A 213 -4.39 27.29 4.81
N GLU A 214 -5.60 27.75 4.48
CA GLU A 214 -5.79 28.84 3.53
C GLU A 214 -5.29 30.15 4.17
N ILE A 215 -4.29 30.79 3.56
CA ILE A 215 -3.71 32.04 4.04
C ILE A 215 -4.34 33.21 3.26
N PRO A 216 -4.97 34.19 3.93
CA PRO A 216 -5.55 35.36 3.26
C PRO A 216 -4.51 36.14 2.44
N GLY A 217 -4.90 36.58 1.24
CA GLY A 217 -4.04 37.36 0.33
C GLY A 217 -3.07 36.53 -0.52
N TYR A 218 -3.02 35.21 -0.32
CA TYR A 218 -2.25 34.31 -1.20
C TYR A 218 -3.02 34.05 -2.49
N LEU A 219 -2.28 33.76 -3.56
CA LEU A 219 -2.80 33.59 -4.91
C LEU A 219 -3.00 32.10 -5.24
N PRO A 220 -3.98 31.75 -6.09
CA PRO A 220 -4.21 30.36 -6.48
C PRO A 220 -2.99 29.76 -7.21
N ILE A 221 -2.84 28.45 -7.15
CA ILE A 221 -1.87 27.70 -7.95
C ILE A 221 -2.67 26.63 -8.69
N THR A 222 -2.52 26.56 -10.01
CA THR A 222 -3.45 25.79 -10.86
C THR A 222 -2.72 25.10 -11.99
N SER A 223 -3.39 24.12 -12.59
CA SER A 223 -3.01 23.63 -13.92
C SER A 223 -3.34 24.66 -15.00
N PRO A 224 -2.82 24.48 -16.24
CA PRO A 224 -3.21 25.31 -17.37
C PRO A 224 -4.72 25.33 -17.61
N HIS A 225 -5.21 26.46 -18.13
CA HIS A 225 -6.62 26.63 -18.44
C HIS A 225 -7.14 25.55 -19.39
N GLY A 226 -8.25 24.90 -19.04
CA GLY A 226 -8.85 23.82 -19.82
C GLY A 226 -8.25 22.44 -19.56
N SER A 227 -7.19 22.31 -18.75
CA SER A 227 -6.64 20.99 -18.39
C SER A 227 -7.62 20.14 -17.58
N GLN A 228 -7.47 18.83 -17.71
CA GLN A 228 -8.13 17.86 -16.83
C GLN A 228 -7.58 17.95 -15.40
N LEU A 229 -8.31 17.37 -14.44
CA LEU A 229 -7.84 17.28 -13.06
C LEU A 229 -6.58 16.41 -12.98
N MET A 230 -5.63 16.84 -12.16
CA MET A 230 -4.51 16.00 -11.71
C MET A 230 -4.60 15.84 -10.19
N ALA A 231 -4.18 14.69 -9.68
CA ALA A 231 -4.21 14.43 -8.26
C ALA A 231 -3.02 13.59 -7.80
N ALA A 232 -2.65 13.77 -6.54
CA ALA A 232 -1.68 12.95 -5.86
C ALA A 232 -2.17 12.59 -4.46
N TRP A 233 -1.89 11.37 -4.03
CA TRP A 233 -2.18 10.87 -2.70
C TRP A 233 -0.97 10.16 -2.10
N ALA A 234 -0.92 10.08 -0.78
CA ALA A 234 0.11 9.31 -0.10
C ALA A 234 -0.26 7.82 -0.11
N ALA A 235 0.61 6.93 -0.60
CA ALA A 235 0.30 5.50 -0.74
C ALA A 235 -0.21 4.81 0.54
N CYS A 236 0.33 5.17 1.70
CA CYS A 236 -0.10 4.61 2.98
C CYS A 236 -1.24 5.38 3.66
N VAL A 237 -1.63 6.54 3.11
CA VAL A 237 -2.69 7.41 3.63
C VAL A 237 -3.53 7.91 2.44
N PRO A 238 -4.28 7.01 1.78
CA PRO A 238 -5.01 7.37 0.55
C PRO A 238 -6.13 8.40 0.79
N SER A 239 -6.55 8.60 2.05
CA SER A 239 -7.49 9.68 2.43
C SER A 239 -6.88 11.08 2.33
N SER A 240 -5.55 11.19 2.29
CA SER A 240 -4.84 12.44 2.11
C SER A 240 -4.50 12.65 0.64
N VAL A 241 -5.17 13.64 0.05
CA VAL A 241 -5.16 13.88 -1.39
C VAL A 241 -4.97 15.35 -1.66
N VAL A 242 -4.23 15.66 -2.72
CA VAL A 242 -4.19 16.97 -3.37
C VAL A 242 -4.79 16.84 -4.76
N VAL A 243 -5.71 17.73 -5.12
CA VAL A 243 -6.29 17.83 -6.46
C VAL A 243 -5.96 19.21 -7.00
N VAL A 244 -5.28 19.26 -8.14
CA VAL A 244 -5.00 20.50 -8.87
C VAL A 244 -5.96 20.56 -10.05
N ALA A 245 -6.73 21.64 -10.10
CA ALA A 245 -7.61 21.98 -11.20
C ALA A 245 -7.10 23.27 -11.86
N ASP A 246 -7.76 23.69 -12.94
CA ASP A 246 -7.36 24.88 -13.70
C ASP A 246 -7.84 26.20 -13.08
N MET A 247 -8.66 26.13 -12.05
CA MET A 247 -9.14 27.27 -11.28
C MET A 247 -8.56 27.36 -9.86
N GLU A 248 -8.25 26.23 -9.22
CA GLU A 248 -7.77 26.19 -7.83
C GLU A 248 -7.11 24.84 -7.52
N THR A 249 -6.30 24.80 -6.45
CA THR A 249 -5.79 23.55 -5.87
C THR A 249 -6.44 23.26 -4.52
N PHE A 250 -6.84 22.01 -4.29
CA PHE A 250 -7.52 21.57 -3.08
C PHE A 250 -6.73 20.47 -2.36
N GLN A 251 -6.78 20.47 -1.03
CA GLN A 251 -6.21 19.41 -0.19
C GLN A 251 -7.25 18.89 0.79
N THR A 252 -7.21 17.58 1.06
CA THR A 252 -8.01 16.92 2.09
C THR A 252 -7.15 15.92 2.88
N ASN A 253 -7.60 15.52 4.06
CA ASN A 253 -7.09 14.37 4.81
C ASN A 253 -8.16 13.30 5.10
N ASP A 254 -9.40 13.51 4.67
CA ASP A 254 -10.58 12.71 4.99
C ASP A 254 -11.41 12.33 3.74
N SER A 255 -10.74 12.15 2.59
CA SER A 255 -11.38 11.80 1.32
C SER A 255 -12.39 12.85 0.83
N PHE A 256 -12.05 14.14 0.98
CA PHE A 256 -12.83 15.29 0.55
C PHE A 256 -14.19 15.47 1.26
N ARG A 257 -14.36 14.87 2.45
CA ARG A 257 -15.46 15.26 3.34
C ARG A 257 -15.26 16.69 3.81
N THR A 258 -14.01 17.05 4.10
CA THR A 258 -13.54 18.42 4.31
C THR A 258 -12.32 18.69 3.42
N TRP A 259 -12.10 19.96 3.09
CA TRP A 259 -10.99 20.36 2.24
C TRP A 259 -10.56 21.81 2.48
N THR A 260 -9.32 22.13 2.13
CA THR A 260 -8.75 23.48 2.14
C THR A 260 -8.22 23.86 0.76
N ARG A 261 -8.12 25.16 0.48
CA ARG A 261 -7.49 25.68 -0.74
C ARG A 261 -6.00 25.87 -0.52
N ILE A 262 -5.21 25.40 -1.48
CA ILE A 262 -3.77 25.57 -1.48
C ILE A 262 -3.42 26.77 -2.33
N ARG A 263 -2.83 27.77 -1.69
CA ARG A 263 -2.43 29.03 -2.31
C ARG A 263 -0.99 29.38 -1.99
N VAL A 264 -0.39 30.21 -2.83
CA VAL A 264 1.02 30.61 -2.75
C VAL A 264 1.18 32.10 -2.47
N PRO A 265 2.25 32.54 -1.77
CA PRO A 265 2.47 33.95 -1.48
C PRO A 265 2.55 34.78 -2.77
N PRO A 266 2.02 36.02 -2.77
CA PRO A 266 2.19 36.92 -3.90
C PRO A 266 3.68 37.24 -4.12
N ASN A 267 4.07 37.50 -5.37
CA ASN A 267 5.43 37.87 -5.82
C ASN A 267 6.49 36.76 -5.88
N ILE A 268 6.18 35.50 -5.50
CA ILE A 268 7.14 34.39 -5.66
C ILE A 268 7.10 33.83 -7.09
N LEU A 269 5.89 33.70 -7.65
CA LEU A 269 5.65 33.24 -9.01
C LEU A 269 4.99 34.36 -9.81
N THR A 270 5.31 34.42 -11.10
CA THR A 270 4.55 35.22 -12.07
C THR A 270 3.17 34.61 -12.30
N GLU A 271 2.23 35.40 -12.82
CA GLU A 271 0.88 34.92 -13.14
C GLU A 271 0.91 33.68 -14.04
N ASP A 272 1.72 33.70 -15.10
CA ASP A 272 1.84 32.58 -16.04
C ASP A 272 2.39 31.32 -15.35
N GLU A 273 3.39 31.47 -14.47
CA GLU A 273 3.95 30.35 -13.72
C GLU A 273 2.93 29.73 -12.74
N ARG A 274 2.11 30.55 -12.07
CA ARG A 274 1.07 30.06 -11.13
C ARG A 274 0.04 29.16 -11.80
N HIS A 275 -0.20 29.36 -13.10
CA HIS A 275 -1.17 28.62 -13.90
C HIS A 275 -0.51 27.53 -14.77
N SER A 276 0.75 27.15 -14.50
CA SER A 276 1.53 26.22 -15.31
C SER A 276 1.97 24.96 -14.55
N VAL A 277 1.20 24.50 -13.57
CA VAL A 277 1.50 23.23 -12.89
C VAL A 277 1.34 22.08 -13.88
N SER A 278 2.40 21.28 -14.05
CA SER A 278 2.41 20.11 -14.96
C SER A 278 2.35 18.78 -14.22
N ASP A 279 2.76 18.73 -12.96
CA ASP A 279 2.76 17.52 -12.13
C ASP A 279 2.72 17.89 -10.64
N VAL A 280 2.16 17.00 -9.82
CA VAL A 280 1.98 17.21 -8.38
C VAL A 280 2.30 15.93 -7.60
N SER A 281 2.93 16.08 -6.44
CA SER A 281 3.20 14.95 -5.55
C SER A 281 3.00 15.32 -4.08
N LEU A 282 2.51 14.37 -3.28
CA LEU A 282 2.26 14.54 -1.86
C LEU A 282 3.24 13.71 -1.03
N SER A 283 3.89 14.34 -0.06
CA SER A 283 4.80 13.69 0.87
C SER A 283 4.57 14.15 2.31
N ARG A 284 5.37 13.63 3.25
CA ARG A 284 5.41 14.14 4.63
C ARG A 284 6.01 15.55 4.75
N ASP A 285 6.89 15.94 3.83
CA ASP A 285 7.56 17.25 3.87
C ASP A 285 6.63 18.37 3.35
N GLY A 286 5.64 18.03 2.52
CA GLY A 286 4.70 18.98 1.93
C GLY A 286 4.17 18.53 0.57
N ILE A 287 3.58 19.48 -0.16
CA ILE A 287 3.07 19.31 -1.52
C ILE A 287 4.14 19.80 -2.50
N PHE A 288 4.57 18.95 -3.41
CA PHE A 288 5.50 19.30 -4.48
C PHE A 288 4.75 19.65 -5.75
N PHE A 289 5.13 20.76 -6.38
CA PHE A 289 4.60 21.23 -7.66
C PHE A 289 5.72 21.30 -8.68
N LEU A 290 5.54 20.65 -9.82
CA LEU A 290 6.40 20.83 -10.99
C LEU A 290 5.82 21.93 -11.88
N ILE A 291 6.57 23.02 -12.04
CA ILE A 291 6.15 24.20 -12.83
C ILE A 291 7.30 24.56 -13.76
N ASN A 292 7.05 24.55 -15.08
CA ASN A 292 8.03 24.95 -16.11
C ASN A 292 9.41 24.29 -15.95
N GLY A 293 9.43 23.02 -15.52
CA GLY A 293 10.63 22.24 -15.31
C GLY A 293 11.42 22.54 -14.03
N ILE A 294 10.79 23.22 -13.07
CA ILE A 294 11.34 23.59 -11.76
C ILE A 294 10.44 22.99 -10.68
N LEU A 295 11.06 22.45 -9.61
CA LEU A 295 10.34 21.86 -8.50
C LEU A 295 10.15 22.89 -7.37
N TYR A 296 8.91 23.05 -6.92
CA TYR A 296 8.53 23.87 -5.78
C TYR A 296 7.92 22.99 -4.69
N ILE A 297 8.09 23.40 -3.43
CA ILE A 297 7.41 22.77 -2.30
C ILE A 297 6.55 23.79 -1.55
N LYS A 298 5.30 23.43 -1.28
CA LYS A 298 4.45 24.08 -0.28
C LYS A 298 4.44 23.23 0.98
N SER A 299 5.05 23.75 2.05
CA SER A 299 4.97 23.18 3.39
C SER A 299 3.95 23.94 4.23
N PHE A 300 3.80 23.59 5.50
CA PHE A 300 2.91 24.31 6.42
C PHE A 300 3.31 25.80 6.57
N THR A 301 4.61 26.09 6.56
CA THR A 301 5.16 27.41 6.89
C THR A 301 5.63 28.21 5.68
N GLU A 302 6.04 27.55 4.60
CA GLU A 302 6.68 28.23 3.47
C GLU A 302 6.24 27.68 2.11
N PHE A 303 6.50 28.48 1.08
CA PHE A 303 6.50 28.05 -0.32
C PHE A 303 7.89 28.33 -0.87
N LYS A 304 8.60 27.28 -1.28
CA LYS A 304 10.04 27.34 -1.58
C LYS A 304 10.35 26.72 -2.93
N ARG A 305 11.17 27.40 -3.73
CA ARG A 305 11.80 26.85 -4.92
C ARG A 305 12.94 25.92 -4.51
N LEU A 306 12.98 24.73 -5.07
CA LEU A 306 14.08 23.77 -4.86
C LEU A 306 15.06 23.85 -6.03
N GLY A 307 16.35 23.65 -5.73
CA GLY A 307 17.40 23.75 -6.75
C GLY A 307 18.74 23.26 -6.22
N ILE A 308 19.82 23.94 -6.63
CA ILE A 308 21.20 23.50 -6.34
C ILE A 308 21.47 23.37 -4.84
N SER A 309 20.86 24.22 -4.00
CA SER A 309 20.97 24.16 -2.53
C SER A 309 20.55 22.82 -1.93
N GLU A 310 19.65 22.10 -2.61
CA GLU A 310 19.13 20.80 -2.20
C GLU A 310 19.73 19.64 -3.02
N ASN A 311 20.78 19.90 -3.82
CA ASN A 311 21.35 18.98 -4.82
C ASN A 311 20.39 18.61 -5.97
N LEU A 312 19.51 19.53 -6.35
CA LEU A 312 18.65 19.41 -7.53
C LEU A 312 19.10 20.40 -8.62
N PRO A 313 18.75 20.15 -9.90
CA PRO A 313 18.98 21.12 -10.96
C PRO A 313 17.97 22.28 -10.82
N ASP A 314 18.40 23.49 -11.19
CA ASP A 314 17.54 24.68 -11.12
C ASP A 314 16.42 24.72 -12.17
N SER A 315 16.52 23.87 -13.21
CA SER A 315 15.54 23.70 -14.29
C SER A 315 15.73 22.37 -15.03
N GLY A 316 14.82 22.05 -15.95
CA GLY A 316 14.91 20.87 -16.82
C GLY A 316 14.43 19.56 -16.21
N ILE A 317 13.75 19.63 -15.05
CA ILE A 317 13.04 18.49 -14.47
C ILE A 317 11.83 18.19 -15.36
N ILE A 318 11.68 16.93 -15.78
CA ILE A 318 10.60 16.52 -16.69
C ILE A 318 9.55 15.64 -16.01
N GLY A 319 9.82 15.16 -14.79
CA GLY A 319 8.84 14.40 -14.03
C GLY A 319 9.25 14.15 -12.58
N ILE A 320 8.24 13.87 -11.78
CA ILE A 320 8.37 13.46 -10.38
C ILE A 320 7.50 12.23 -10.13
N THR A 321 7.89 11.39 -9.18
CA THR A 321 7.09 10.23 -8.79
C THR A 321 7.29 9.90 -7.32
N THR A 322 6.28 9.26 -6.74
CA THR A 322 6.32 8.74 -5.37
C THR A 322 5.88 7.29 -5.39
N ARG A 323 6.18 6.59 -4.29
CA ARG A 323 5.78 5.19 -4.15
C ARG A 323 4.25 5.08 -4.17
N LYS A 324 3.72 4.25 -5.06
CA LYS A 324 2.27 3.98 -5.21
C LYS A 324 1.77 2.92 -4.22
N TRP A 325 2.59 1.92 -3.92
CA TRP A 325 2.24 0.80 -3.04
C TRP A 325 2.72 1.00 -1.61
N CYS A 326 1.84 0.75 -0.64
CA CYS A 326 2.16 0.93 0.76
C CYS A 326 2.89 -0.30 1.35
N TRP A 327 4.21 -0.17 1.50
CA TRP A 327 5.04 -1.13 2.24
C TRP A 327 5.62 -0.48 3.48
N VAL A 328 5.05 -0.76 4.64
CA VAL A 328 5.42 -0.07 5.88
C VAL A 328 6.58 -0.73 6.60
N LYS A 329 6.67 -2.06 6.54
CA LYS A 329 7.83 -2.84 6.97
C LYS A 329 8.54 -3.43 5.76
N TYR A 330 9.85 -3.39 5.80
CA TYR A 330 10.77 -3.90 4.80
C TYR A 330 12.13 -4.06 5.47
N LEU A 331 12.91 -5.06 5.05
CA LEU A 331 14.30 -5.19 5.48
C LEU A 331 15.18 -4.32 4.58
N LEU A 332 16.02 -3.48 5.18
CA LEU A 332 16.97 -2.63 4.46
C LEU A 332 18.32 -2.72 5.16
N LYS A 333 19.34 -3.18 4.44
CA LYS A 333 20.75 -3.16 4.86
C LYS A 333 21.31 -1.74 4.80
N SER A 334 20.91 -0.97 3.79
CA SER A 334 21.21 0.45 3.69
C SER A 334 20.45 1.27 4.75
N LYS A 335 20.94 2.45 5.15
CA LYS A 335 20.28 3.26 6.20
C LYS A 335 19.11 4.12 5.70
N ARG A 336 18.85 4.18 4.39
CA ARG A 336 17.84 5.08 3.82
C ARG A 336 17.13 4.49 2.61
N ARG A 337 15.80 4.61 2.62
CA ARG A 337 14.90 4.34 1.49
C ARG A 337 14.35 5.66 0.98
N SER A 338 14.35 5.86 -0.33
CA SER A 338 13.78 7.04 -0.97
C SER A 338 12.26 7.06 -0.86
N SER A 339 11.69 8.26 -0.73
CA SER A 339 10.25 8.50 -0.72
C SER A 339 9.74 9.01 -2.07
N MET A 340 10.61 9.63 -2.86
CA MET A 340 10.28 10.18 -4.18
C MET A 340 11.47 10.07 -5.12
N ALA A 341 11.21 10.05 -6.42
CA ALA A 341 12.22 10.17 -7.47
C ALA A 341 11.90 11.36 -8.37
N ILE A 342 12.94 12.02 -8.85
CA ILE A 342 12.88 13.19 -9.74
C ILE A 342 13.86 12.92 -10.87
N TRP A 343 13.48 13.28 -12.09
CA TRP A 343 14.38 13.11 -13.23
C TRP A 343 14.34 14.27 -14.22
N THR A 344 15.47 14.47 -14.85
CA THR A 344 15.63 15.26 -16.07
C THR A 344 15.75 14.29 -17.25
N LYS A 345 15.98 14.82 -18.46
CA LYS A 345 16.30 14.00 -19.63
C LYS A 345 17.58 13.16 -19.44
N ASN A 346 18.49 13.58 -18.56
CA ASN A 346 19.84 13.02 -18.43
C ASN A 346 20.22 12.55 -17.01
N GLU A 347 19.48 12.91 -15.98
CA GLU A 347 19.85 12.67 -14.57
C GLU A 347 18.64 12.16 -13.77
N VAL A 348 18.89 11.25 -12.82
CA VAL A 348 17.88 10.76 -11.86
C VAL A 348 18.33 11.04 -10.43
N TYR A 349 17.39 11.49 -9.61
CA TYR A 349 17.57 11.87 -8.23
C TYR A 349 16.60 11.11 -7.34
N LEU A 350 17.09 10.66 -6.18
CA LEU A 350 16.27 10.13 -5.10
C LEU A 350 16.09 11.19 -4.02
N GLY A 351 14.83 11.44 -3.66
CA GLY A 351 14.45 12.29 -2.54
C GLY A 351 14.17 11.46 -1.29
N TYR A 352 14.66 11.97 -0.16
CA TYR A 352 14.47 11.42 1.18
C TYR A 352 13.83 12.48 2.08
N ILE A 353 13.36 12.05 3.25
CA ILE A 353 12.81 12.93 4.30
C ILE A 353 13.73 14.12 4.61
N PHE A 354 13.12 15.24 4.98
CA PHE A 354 13.79 16.51 5.24
C PHE A 354 14.47 17.10 3.99
N LEU A 355 13.84 16.94 2.82
CA LEU A 355 14.27 17.55 1.54
C LEU A 355 15.72 17.22 1.15
N LYS A 356 16.18 16.00 1.43
CA LYS A 356 17.51 15.55 1.03
C LYS A 356 17.42 14.85 -0.32
N PHE A 357 18.05 15.41 -1.35
CA PHE A 357 18.11 14.78 -2.66
C PHE A 357 19.51 14.30 -2.99
N VAL A 358 19.59 13.16 -3.68
CA VAL A 358 20.83 12.53 -4.09
C VAL A 358 20.72 12.11 -5.54
N LYS A 359 21.64 12.61 -6.38
CA LYS A 359 21.80 12.16 -7.76
C LYS A 359 22.34 10.73 -7.77
N ILE A 360 21.63 9.79 -8.39
CA ILE A 360 22.02 8.38 -8.41
C ILE A 360 22.68 7.96 -9.72
N ILE A 361 22.32 8.56 -10.86
CA ILE A 361 22.86 8.18 -12.16
C ILE A 361 22.76 9.32 -13.17
N THR A 362 23.58 9.24 -14.22
CA THR A 362 23.49 10.05 -15.43
C THR A 362 23.38 9.14 -16.66
N THR A 363 22.79 9.62 -17.75
CA THR A 363 22.67 8.85 -19.00
C THR A 363 24.03 8.43 -19.56
N GLU A 364 25.09 9.22 -19.36
CA GLU A 364 26.47 8.84 -19.71
C GLU A 364 26.97 7.62 -18.93
N LYS A 365 26.79 7.61 -17.61
CA LYS A 365 27.15 6.44 -16.78
C LYS A 365 26.28 5.23 -17.13
N LEU A 366 25.01 5.47 -17.43
CA LEU A 366 24.08 4.41 -17.80
C LEU A 366 24.42 3.77 -19.15
N LYS A 367 24.86 4.55 -20.15
CA LYS A 367 25.41 4.01 -21.41
C LYS A 367 26.56 3.06 -21.17
N ASN A 368 27.49 3.42 -20.28
CA ASN A 368 28.63 2.58 -19.93
C ASN A 368 28.20 1.30 -19.21
N LEU A 369 27.23 1.38 -18.28
CA LEU A 369 26.69 0.22 -17.57
C LEU A 369 25.98 -0.77 -18.51
N LEU A 370 25.29 -0.25 -19.52
CA LEU A 370 24.53 -1.03 -20.49
C LEU A 370 25.34 -1.44 -21.74
N ASN A 371 26.64 -1.10 -21.78
CA ASN A 371 27.50 -1.29 -22.97
C ASN A 371 26.90 -0.72 -24.27
N ILE A 372 26.21 0.42 -24.18
CA ILE A 372 25.62 1.12 -25.32
C ILE A 372 26.66 2.03 -25.97
N SER A 373 26.69 2.07 -27.31
CA SER A 373 27.59 2.94 -28.07
C SER A 373 27.46 4.40 -27.66
N SER A 374 28.61 5.09 -27.55
CA SER A 374 28.65 6.51 -27.23
C SER A 374 27.92 7.37 -28.27
N ALA A 375 27.92 6.94 -29.53
CA ALA A 375 27.26 7.61 -30.67
C ALA A 375 25.72 7.51 -30.64
N SER A 376 25.14 6.55 -29.91
CA SER A 376 23.70 6.39 -29.83
C SER A 376 23.08 7.40 -28.85
N THR A 377 21.82 7.79 -29.07
CA THR A 377 21.10 8.67 -28.14
C THR A 377 20.42 7.83 -27.07
N LEU A 378 20.71 8.13 -25.79
CA LEU A 378 20.06 7.52 -24.63
C LEU A 378 19.54 8.62 -23.72
N THR A 379 18.25 8.61 -23.42
CA THR A 379 17.59 9.61 -22.58
C THR A 379 16.63 8.96 -21.61
N ILE A 380 16.41 9.55 -20.45
CA ILE A 380 15.42 9.06 -19.49
C ILE A 380 14.03 9.42 -20.03
N HIS A 381 13.22 8.39 -20.24
CA HIS A 381 11.85 8.53 -20.75
C HIS A 381 10.86 8.73 -19.61
N ASN A 382 10.87 7.81 -18.64
CA ASN A 382 10.01 7.86 -17.46
C ASN A 382 10.65 7.10 -16.29
N VAL A 383 10.20 7.36 -15.07
CA VAL A 383 10.70 6.71 -13.85
C VAL A 383 9.51 6.39 -12.96
N GLU A 384 9.47 5.17 -12.43
CA GLU A 384 8.38 4.74 -11.55
C GLU A 384 8.86 3.74 -10.49
N TYR A 385 8.22 3.74 -9.33
CA TYR A 385 8.44 2.73 -8.31
C TYR A 385 7.63 1.46 -8.60
N PRO A 386 8.27 0.28 -8.68
CA PRO A 386 7.57 -0.98 -8.89
C PRO A 386 6.84 -1.46 -7.62
N GLY A 387 6.20 -2.63 -7.72
CA GLY A 387 5.66 -3.37 -6.59
C GLY A 387 6.71 -3.64 -5.51
N HIS A 388 7.98 -3.81 -5.86
CA HIS A 388 9.05 -4.06 -4.89
C HIS A 388 9.38 -2.81 -4.04
N PRO A 389 9.46 -2.92 -2.70
CA PRO A 389 9.61 -1.77 -1.81
C PRO A 389 10.96 -1.08 -1.90
N LEU A 390 12.00 -1.72 -2.41
CA LEU A 390 13.39 -1.21 -2.42
C LEU A 390 13.92 -0.92 -3.82
N GLU A 391 13.05 -0.89 -4.82
CA GLU A 391 13.47 -0.72 -6.21
C GLU A 391 12.91 0.55 -6.83
N LEU A 392 13.54 0.97 -7.93
CA LEU A 392 13.13 2.05 -8.81
C LEU A 392 13.33 1.61 -10.26
N ALA A 393 12.30 1.72 -11.10
CA ALA A 393 12.36 1.40 -12.52
C ALA A 393 12.59 2.66 -13.35
N LEU A 394 13.53 2.58 -14.30
CA LEU A 394 13.83 3.60 -15.29
C LEU A 394 13.46 3.07 -16.67
N PHE A 395 12.55 3.77 -17.34
CA PHE A 395 12.27 3.59 -18.75
C PHE A 395 13.19 4.52 -19.55
N LEU A 396 13.93 3.94 -20.48
CA LEU A 396 14.97 4.63 -21.24
C LEU A 396 14.58 4.68 -22.70
N ASN A 397 14.66 5.87 -23.29
CA ASN A 397 14.52 6.06 -24.72
C ASN A 397 15.89 5.90 -25.39
N TYR A 398 15.98 4.93 -26.30
CA TYR A 398 17.15 4.62 -27.10
C TYR A 398 16.86 4.75 -28.61
N CYS A 399 17.75 5.42 -29.33
CA CYS A 399 17.74 5.44 -30.79
C CYS A 399 19.14 5.75 -31.36
N ASN A 400 19.46 5.19 -32.53
CA ASN A 400 20.72 5.43 -33.23
C ASN A 400 20.69 6.72 -34.05
N THR A 401 19.71 6.85 -34.96
CA THR A 401 19.53 8.05 -35.81
C THR A 401 18.25 8.83 -35.48
N CYS A 402 17.38 8.29 -34.62
CA CYS A 402 16.19 8.94 -34.06
C CYS A 402 15.23 9.59 -35.07
N ASN A 403 15.15 9.06 -36.30
CA ASN A 403 14.35 9.69 -37.36
C ASN A 403 12.86 9.32 -37.33
N VAL A 404 12.51 8.08 -36.97
CA VAL A 404 11.13 7.55 -37.11
C VAL A 404 10.68 6.78 -35.86
N ASN A 405 11.50 5.83 -35.42
CA ASN A 405 11.20 5.00 -34.25
C ASN A 405 12.25 5.19 -33.15
N LYS A 406 11.82 4.90 -31.93
CA LYS A 406 12.66 4.74 -30.75
C LYS A 406 12.32 3.45 -30.04
N THR A 407 13.29 2.90 -29.34
CA THR A 407 13.11 1.71 -28.50
C THR A 407 13.09 2.14 -27.03
N ILE A 408 12.12 1.65 -26.28
CA ILE A 408 12.05 1.81 -24.83
C ILE A 408 12.64 0.58 -24.16
N TYR A 409 13.68 0.80 -23.34
CA TYR A 409 14.27 -0.22 -22.47
C TYR A 409 13.87 -0.01 -21.01
N LEU A 410 13.94 -1.06 -20.21
CA LEU A 410 13.73 -1.01 -18.76
C LEU A 410 14.99 -1.38 -18.00
N VAL A 411 15.34 -0.56 -17.01
CA VAL A 411 16.40 -0.85 -16.05
C VAL A 411 15.86 -0.64 -14.64
N ILE A 412 16.13 -1.58 -13.74
CA ILE A 412 15.71 -1.51 -12.34
C ILE A 412 16.93 -1.23 -11.46
N TYR A 413 16.83 -0.23 -10.59
CA TYR A 413 17.81 0.07 -9.55
C TYR A 413 17.32 -0.45 -8.21
N ASN A 414 18.15 -1.22 -7.52
CA ASN A 414 17.87 -1.68 -6.16
C ASN A 414 18.59 -0.77 -5.14
N GLU A 415 17.83 -0.10 -4.27
CA GLU A 415 18.35 0.86 -3.29
C GLU A 415 19.11 0.19 -2.13
N ASP A 416 18.87 -1.10 -1.90
CA ASP A 416 19.54 -1.86 -0.85
C ASP A 416 20.92 -2.31 -1.28
N THR A 417 21.01 -3.02 -2.41
CA THR A 417 22.27 -3.52 -2.97
C THR A 417 23.04 -2.46 -3.76
N LYS A 418 22.37 -1.36 -4.14
CA LYS A 418 22.87 -0.30 -5.04
C LYS A 418 23.26 -0.82 -6.43
N GLN A 419 22.66 -1.92 -6.86
CA GLN A 419 22.92 -2.53 -8.16
C GLN A 419 21.88 -2.09 -9.21
N TRP A 420 22.32 -2.06 -10.46
CA TRP A 420 21.50 -1.79 -11.63
C TRP A 420 21.28 -3.11 -12.39
N MET A 421 20.03 -3.44 -12.69
CA MET A 421 19.64 -4.66 -13.37
C MET A 421 18.93 -4.30 -14.68
N TYR A 422 19.57 -4.61 -15.81
CA TYR A 422 18.93 -4.57 -17.12
C TYR A 422 17.85 -5.65 -17.19
N GLN A 423 16.64 -5.26 -17.63
CA GLN A 423 15.53 -6.19 -17.78
C GLN A 423 15.41 -6.61 -19.25
N ASP A 424 14.94 -7.83 -19.50
CA ASP A 424 14.67 -8.32 -20.85
C ASP A 424 13.35 -7.74 -21.38
N PHE A 425 13.33 -6.42 -21.58
CA PHE A 425 12.20 -5.66 -22.07
C PHE A 425 12.66 -4.65 -23.11
N ALA A 426 12.07 -4.72 -24.30
CA ALA A 426 12.26 -3.76 -25.38
C ALA A 426 10.92 -3.51 -26.09
N LEU A 427 10.56 -2.25 -26.28
CA LEU A 427 9.35 -1.87 -27.01
C LEU A 427 9.65 -0.77 -28.02
N ASP A 428 9.42 -1.05 -29.30
CA ASP A 428 9.56 -0.08 -30.38
C ASP A 428 8.29 0.76 -30.53
N VAL A 429 8.46 2.09 -30.48
CA VAL A 429 7.38 3.07 -30.64
C VAL A 429 7.81 4.21 -31.56
N SER A 430 6.85 4.99 -32.06
CA SER A 430 7.18 6.20 -32.80
C SER A 430 7.91 7.20 -31.90
N VAL A 431 8.80 8.02 -32.48
CA VAL A 431 9.59 9.01 -31.74
C VAL A 431 8.71 9.96 -30.91
N ASP A 432 7.53 10.32 -31.42
CA ASP A 432 6.57 11.23 -30.78
C ASP A 432 5.73 10.58 -29.67
N SER A 433 5.76 9.25 -29.53
CA SER A 433 4.98 8.55 -28.52
C SER A 433 5.54 8.80 -27.12
N PHE A 434 4.69 9.21 -26.18
CA PHE A 434 5.07 9.29 -24.77
C PHE A 434 4.33 8.21 -23.97
N LEU A 435 5.09 7.30 -23.37
CA LEU A 435 4.58 6.19 -22.57
C LEU A 435 4.63 6.53 -21.08
N THR A 436 3.50 6.35 -20.39
CA THR A 436 3.42 6.44 -18.94
C THR A 436 3.32 5.03 -18.36
N PRO A 437 4.29 4.60 -17.54
CA PRO A 437 4.24 3.30 -16.90
C PRO A 437 3.33 3.29 -15.67
N HIS A 438 2.78 2.11 -15.40
CA HIS A 438 1.97 1.83 -14.23
C HIS A 438 2.29 0.39 -13.73
N PHE A 439 3.11 0.27 -12.69
CA PHE A 439 3.44 -1.03 -12.08
C PHE A 439 2.29 -1.60 -11.26
N ILE A 440 2.06 -2.90 -11.42
CA ILE A 440 1.02 -3.66 -10.71
C ILE A 440 1.48 -3.97 -9.29
N TYR A 441 0.52 -4.13 -8.37
CA TYR A 441 0.77 -4.68 -7.05
C TYR A 441 1.10 -6.18 -7.12
N GLY A 442 2.35 -6.50 -7.46
CA GLY A 442 2.87 -7.87 -7.62
C GLY A 442 4.23 -8.06 -6.95
N ALA A 443 4.67 -9.32 -6.84
CA ALA A 443 6.05 -9.65 -6.50
C ALA A 443 6.97 -9.42 -7.70
N LEU A 444 6.54 -9.83 -8.89
CA LEU A 444 7.24 -9.61 -10.15
C LEU A 444 7.12 -8.14 -10.61
N PRO A 445 8.08 -7.63 -11.40
CA PRO A 445 8.05 -6.28 -11.95
C PRO A 445 7.07 -6.15 -13.13
N ASP A 446 5.83 -6.61 -12.96
CA ASP A 446 4.78 -6.54 -13.99
C ASP A 446 4.17 -5.14 -14.06
N PHE A 447 3.91 -4.66 -15.27
CA PHE A 447 3.39 -3.30 -15.50
C PHE A 447 2.52 -3.20 -16.75
N ILE A 448 1.79 -2.09 -16.83
CA ILE A 448 1.16 -1.63 -18.07
C ILE A 448 1.80 -0.30 -18.51
N LEU A 449 1.84 -0.04 -19.80
CA LEU A 449 2.25 1.25 -20.38
C LEU A 449 1.06 1.89 -21.08
N GLN A 450 0.81 3.14 -20.78
CA GLN A 450 -0.21 3.95 -21.42
C GLN A 450 0.42 4.86 -22.46
N ASP A 451 -0.13 4.90 -23.67
CA ASP A 451 0.03 6.05 -24.57
C ASP A 451 -1.28 6.88 -24.62
N LYS A 452 -1.44 7.77 -25.60
CA LYS A 452 -2.66 8.60 -25.71
C LYS A 452 -3.93 7.80 -26.04
N HIS A 453 -3.80 6.63 -26.64
CA HIS A 453 -4.86 5.89 -27.34
C HIS A 453 -4.97 4.41 -26.95
N ARG A 454 -3.92 3.81 -26.39
CA ARG A 454 -3.72 2.38 -26.19
C ARG A 454 -3.07 2.10 -24.84
N ILE A 455 -3.25 0.87 -24.39
CA ILE A 455 -2.57 0.32 -23.22
C ILE A 455 -1.81 -0.92 -23.64
N TYR A 456 -0.52 -0.93 -23.37
CA TYR A 456 0.35 -2.08 -23.52
C TYR A 456 0.44 -2.79 -22.18
N TYR A 457 0.42 -4.11 -22.18
CA TYR A 457 0.65 -4.90 -20.97
C TYR A 457 1.97 -5.65 -21.05
N CYS A 458 2.59 -5.85 -19.90
CA CYS A 458 3.82 -6.59 -19.72
C CYS A 458 3.70 -7.41 -18.42
N TYR A 459 3.40 -8.70 -18.56
CA TYR A 459 3.08 -9.59 -17.46
C TYR A 459 4.06 -10.77 -17.38
N HIS A 460 4.08 -11.43 -16.22
CA HIS A 460 4.86 -12.61 -15.95
C HIS A 460 6.35 -12.41 -16.25
N ASN A 461 6.94 -11.36 -15.68
CA ASN A 461 8.35 -11.00 -15.85
C ASN A 461 8.73 -10.84 -17.33
N PHE A 462 7.93 -10.05 -18.05
CA PHE A 462 8.09 -9.67 -19.46
C PHE A 462 7.92 -10.81 -20.48
N THR A 463 7.50 -12.01 -20.06
CA THR A 463 7.26 -13.13 -20.97
C THR A 463 5.96 -12.97 -21.76
N GLU A 464 4.98 -12.25 -21.21
CA GLU A 464 3.72 -11.95 -21.88
C GLU A 464 3.58 -10.46 -22.14
N THR A 465 3.65 -10.07 -23.41
CA THR A 465 3.52 -8.68 -23.83
C THR A 465 2.47 -8.52 -24.93
N GLY A 466 1.84 -7.36 -24.99
CA GLY A 466 0.85 -7.08 -26.02
C GLY A 466 0.11 -5.76 -25.79
N VAL A 467 -0.94 -5.55 -26.56
CA VAL A 467 -1.86 -4.41 -26.42
C VAL A 467 -3.18 -4.94 -25.88
N VAL A 468 -3.73 -4.27 -24.87
CA VAL A 468 -5.04 -4.59 -24.31
C VAL A 468 -6.08 -4.46 -25.42
N GLN A 469 -6.75 -5.57 -25.73
CA GLN A 469 -7.72 -5.66 -26.80
C GLN A 469 -9.08 -5.12 -26.36
N THR A 470 -9.88 -4.71 -27.33
CA THR A 470 -11.30 -4.38 -27.14
C THR A 470 -12.11 -5.12 -28.19
N PRO A 471 -13.38 -5.47 -27.94
CA PRO A 471 -14.16 -6.31 -28.84
C PRO A 471 -14.23 -5.83 -30.31
N THR A 472 -14.12 -4.53 -30.57
CA THR A 472 -14.41 -3.95 -31.89
C THR A 472 -13.28 -3.13 -32.52
N GLU A 473 -12.29 -2.63 -31.77
CA GLU A 473 -11.32 -1.63 -32.26
C GLU A 473 -9.83 -1.99 -32.04
N PHE A 474 -9.50 -3.28 -31.94
CA PHE A 474 -8.11 -3.78 -31.86
C PHE A 474 -7.23 -3.06 -30.82
N GLY A 475 -7.82 -2.69 -29.67
CA GLY A 475 -7.13 -2.04 -28.56
C GLY A 475 -6.95 -0.53 -28.67
N ASN A 476 -7.50 0.14 -29.69
CA ASN A 476 -7.57 1.59 -29.75
C ASN A 476 -8.79 2.10 -28.96
N LEU A 477 -8.55 2.49 -27.70
CA LEU A 477 -9.60 2.97 -26.80
C LEU A 477 -10.22 4.29 -27.29
N SER A 478 -9.41 5.15 -27.92
CA SER A 478 -9.88 6.45 -28.42
C SER A 478 -11.00 6.32 -29.44
N ARG A 479 -10.96 5.32 -30.32
CA ARG A 479 -12.03 5.10 -31.32
C ARG A 479 -13.37 4.76 -30.66
N LEU A 480 -13.34 4.01 -29.55
CA LEU A 480 -14.52 3.67 -28.76
C LEU A 480 -14.98 4.80 -27.84
N SER A 481 -14.20 5.87 -27.75
CA SER A 481 -14.48 7.03 -26.91
C SER A 481 -14.52 8.34 -27.70
N HIS A 482 -15.07 8.33 -28.92
CA HIS A 482 -15.24 9.53 -29.75
C HIS A 482 -13.94 10.31 -30.00
N ASN A 483 -12.84 9.58 -30.24
CA ASN A 483 -11.49 10.10 -30.43
C ASN A 483 -10.92 10.90 -29.24
N SER A 484 -11.47 10.73 -28.04
CA SER A 484 -10.88 11.23 -26.79
C SER A 484 -9.61 10.46 -26.44
N ILE A 485 -8.71 11.07 -25.67
CA ILE A 485 -7.46 10.45 -25.20
C ILE A 485 -7.60 9.92 -23.77
N ILE A 486 -6.69 9.02 -23.39
CA ILE A 486 -6.63 8.49 -22.03
C ILE A 486 -6.19 9.62 -21.08
N HIS A 487 -6.99 9.85 -20.05
CA HIS A 487 -6.75 10.84 -19.01
C HIS A 487 -6.01 10.25 -17.82
N ASP A 488 -6.48 9.10 -17.30
CA ASP A 488 -5.90 8.48 -16.10
C ASP A 488 -6.18 6.97 -16.05
N ILE A 489 -5.33 6.24 -15.31
CA ILE A 489 -5.51 4.82 -15.01
C ILE A 489 -5.45 4.59 -13.51
N PHE A 490 -6.58 4.11 -12.98
CA PHE A 490 -6.71 3.67 -11.60
C PHE A 490 -6.42 2.16 -11.50
N MET A 491 -5.61 1.78 -10.51
CA MET A 491 -5.33 0.38 -10.17
C MET A 491 -5.44 0.17 -8.67
N ASP A 492 -6.10 -0.92 -8.25
CA ASP A 492 -6.22 -1.28 -6.84
C ASP A 492 -5.42 -2.54 -6.45
N TYR A 493 -5.41 -2.83 -5.15
CA TYR A 493 -4.75 -4.01 -4.57
C TYR A 493 -5.42 -5.34 -4.94
N PHE A 494 -6.63 -5.32 -5.51
CA PHE A 494 -7.36 -6.50 -5.97
C PHE A 494 -7.10 -6.82 -7.45
N GLY A 495 -6.33 -5.97 -8.12
CA GLY A 495 -5.98 -6.10 -9.52
C GLY A 495 -7.05 -5.56 -10.48
N ASN A 496 -7.98 -4.74 -10.00
CA ASN A 496 -8.91 -4.03 -10.87
C ASN A 496 -8.19 -2.87 -11.55
N ILE A 497 -8.38 -2.71 -12.86
CA ILE A 497 -7.82 -1.61 -13.64
C ILE A 497 -8.96 -0.87 -14.31
N VAL A 498 -9.06 0.43 -14.06
CA VAL A 498 -10.04 1.33 -14.68
C VAL A 498 -9.31 2.41 -15.45
N VAL A 499 -9.61 2.49 -16.73
CA VAL A 499 -9.07 3.49 -17.66
C VAL A 499 -10.12 4.56 -17.84
N LYS A 500 -9.76 5.80 -17.56
CA LYS A 500 -10.62 6.96 -17.76
C LYS A 500 -10.15 7.76 -18.96
N MET A 501 -11.06 8.02 -19.90
CA MET A 501 -10.82 8.96 -21.00
C MET A 501 -11.14 10.40 -20.57
N GLU A 502 -10.63 11.41 -21.26
CA GLU A 502 -10.92 12.82 -20.95
C GLU A 502 -12.41 13.17 -21.02
N ASN A 503 -13.16 12.50 -21.89
CA ASN A 503 -14.62 12.63 -21.98
C ASN A 503 -15.39 11.73 -21.00
N ASN A 504 -14.72 11.21 -19.96
CA ASN A 504 -15.26 10.35 -18.91
C ASN A 504 -15.85 9.00 -19.37
N ILE A 505 -15.60 8.58 -20.61
CA ILE A 505 -15.81 7.18 -21.00
C ILE A 505 -14.78 6.33 -20.27
N MET A 506 -15.22 5.16 -19.79
CA MET A 506 -14.39 4.29 -18.96
C MET A 506 -14.28 2.91 -19.55
N PHE A 507 -13.10 2.32 -19.38
CA PHE A 507 -12.83 0.91 -19.70
C PHE A 507 -12.35 0.19 -18.45
N TYR A 508 -12.70 -1.09 -18.34
CA TYR A 508 -12.34 -1.93 -17.22
C TYR A 508 -11.72 -3.24 -17.69
N PHE A 509 -10.67 -3.64 -17.00
CA PHE A 509 -10.08 -4.97 -17.09
C PHE A 509 -9.40 -5.30 -15.76
N LYS A 510 -8.86 -6.51 -15.65
CA LYS A 510 -8.06 -6.93 -14.48
C LYS A 510 -6.61 -7.14 -14.87
N ILE A 511 -5.73 -7.08 -13.88
CA ILE A 511 -4.33 -7.48 -14.04
C ILE A 511 -4.26 -8.87 -14.68
N ASN A 512 -3.24 -9.08 -15.50
CA ASN A 512 -3.03 -10.28 -16.30
C ASN A 512 -4.08 -10.48 -17.43
N ILE A 513 -5.29 -9.89 -17.38
CA ILE A 513 -6.27 -9.96 -18.48
C ILE A 513 -5.80 -9.12 -19.68
N ARG A 514 -6.07 -9.63 -20.88
CA ARG A 514 -5.60 -9.07 -22.16
C ARG A 514 -6.67 -8.27 -22.91
N ASP A 515 -7.91 -8.23 -22.44
CA ASP A 515 -9.00 -7.49 -23.04
C ASP A 515 -9.73 -6.58 -22.03
N ALA A 516 -10.24 -5.46 -22.53
CA ALA A 516 -11.01 -4.49 -21.74
C ALA A 516 -12.43 -4.34 -22.26
N ILE A 517 -13.33 -4.08 -21.32
CA ILE A 517 -14.75 -3.81 -21.59
C ILE A 517 -15.06 -2.34 -21.32
N LYS A 518 -15.95 -1.75 -22.13
CA LYS A 518 -16.47 -0.41 -21.87
C LYS A 518 -17.49 -0.48 -20.72
N LEU A 519 -17.32 0.37 -19.71
CA LEU A 519 -18.31 0.55 -18.64
C LEU A 519 -19.41 1.52 -19.09
N HIS A 520 -20.58 1.44 -18.44
CA HIS A 520 -21.68 2.37 -18.72
C HIS A 520 -21.26 3.81 -18.42
N LEU A 521 -21.89 4.75 -19.13
CA LEU A 521 -21.67 6.18 -18.88
C LEU A 521 -22.12 6.52 -17.45
N TRP A 522 -21.21 7.11 -16.67
CA TRP A 522 -21.48 7.51 -15.28
C TRP A 522 -21.41 9.03 -15.07
N THR A 523 -20.60 9.71 -15.87
CA THR A 523 -20.33 11.14 -15.75
C THR A 523 -20.54 11.82 -17.10
N ASN A 524 -21.06 13.05 -17.08
CA ASN A 524 -21.21 13.87 -18.29
C ASN A 524 -19.84 14.11 -18.94
N SER A 525 -19.78 14.07 -20.27
CA SER A 525 -18.52 14.20 -21.03
C SER A 525 -17.76 15.52 -20.81
N LYS A 526 -18.44 16.59 -20.39
CA LYS A 526 -17.82 17.90 -20.12
C LYS A 526 -17.34 18.07 -18.68
N MET A 527 -17.77 17.20 -17.77
CA MET A 527 -17.53 17.38 -16.34
C MET A 527 -16.11 16.93 -15.99
N LYS A 528 -15.32 17.80 -15.37
CA LYS A 528 -13.98 17.44 -14.91
C LYS A 528 -14.08 16.53 -13.69
N SER A 529 -13.48 15.35 -13.78
CA SER A 529 -13.51 14.35 -12.71
C SER A 529 -12.23 13.54 -12.61
N PHE A 530 -11.97 12.97 -11.44
CA PHE A 530 -10.79 12.15 -11.16
C PHE A 530 -11.13 10.99 -10.21
N PHE A 531 -10.43 9.86 -10.32
CA PHE A 531 -10.62 8.68 -9.47
C PHE A 531 -9.79 8.75 -8.19
N LEU A 532 -10.42 8.52 -7.05
CA LEU A 532 -9.73 8.47 -5.75
C LEU A 532 -10.22 7.28 -4.92
N LEU A 533 -9.42 6.93 -3.90
CA LEU A 533 -9.75 5.90 -2.93
C LEU A 533 -10.24 6.53 -1.63
N SER A 534 -11.43 6.13 -1.16
CA SER A 534 -12.04 6.63 0.06
C SER A 534 -11.32 6.08 1.31
N SER A 535 -11.66 6.63 2.47
CA SER A 535 -11.26 6.07 3.77
C SER A 535 -11.84 4.67 4.03
N SER A 536 -12.86 4.24 3.31
CA SER A 536 -13.39 2.86 3.32
C SER A 536 -12.75 1.94 2.28
N ALA A 537 -11.66 2.38 1.63
CA ALA A 537 -10.99 1.68 0.51
C ALA A 537 -11.90 1.44 -0.71
N GLN A 538 -12.91 2.30 -0.90
CA GLN A 538 -13.82 2.26 -2.04
C GLN A 538 -13.45 3.33 -3.06
N ILE A 539 -13.84 3.10 -4.32
CA ILE A 539 -13.56 4.03 -5.40
C ILE A 539 -14.63 5.13 -5.39
N TYR A 540 -14.21 6.37 -5.52
CA TYR A 540 -15.11 7.51 -5.69
C TYR A 540 -14.55 8.50 -6.71
N PHE A 541 -15.45 9.25 -7.33
CA PHE A 541 -15.14 10.39 -8.17
C PHE A 541 -15.04 11.66 -7.36
N ILE A 542 -14.04 12.47 -7.65
CA ILE A 542 -14.02 13.87 -7.25
C ILE A 542 -14.44 14.73 -8.43
N TYR A 543 -15.42 15.60 -8.22
CA TYR A 543 -15.86 16.59 -9.19
C TYR A 543 -15.48 17.98 -8.73
N VAL A 544 -14.88 18.76 -9.63
CA VAL A 544 -14.57 20.16 -9.39
C VAL A 544 -15.39 20.99 -10.36
N PHE A 545 -16.28 21.81 -9.80
CA PHE A 545 -17.15 22.70 -10.57
C PHE A 545 -16.48 24.06 -10.80
N GLU A 546 -16.90 24.76 -11.86
CA GLU A 546 -16.37 26.09 -12.21
C GLU A 546 -16.54 27.12 -11.08
N ASN A 547 -17.55 26.96 -10.22
CA ASN A 547 -17.75 27.81 -9.05
C ASN A 547 -16.80 27.50 -7.86
N GLY A 548 -15.82 26.60 -8.05
CA GLY A 548 -14.86 26.19 -7.04
C GLY A 548 -15.44 25.27 -5.96
N THR A 549 -16.61 24.67 -6.19
CA THR A 549 -17.18 23.64 -5.33
C THR A 549 -16.58 22.28 -5.67
N VAL A 550 -16.24 21.52 -4.64
CA VAL A 550 -15.71 20.16 -4.76
C VAL A 550 -16.73 19.18 -4.22
N GLN A 551 -17.09 18.16 -5.01
CA GLN A 551 -18.06 17.15 -4.61
C GLN A 551 -17.50 15.72 -4.81
N PRO A 552 -17.32 14.93 -3.74
CA PRO A 552 -17.07 13.50 -3.87
C PRO A 552 -18.36 12.74 -4.19
N ARG A 553 -18.31 11.72 -5.04
CA ARG A 553 -19.40 10.73 -5.22
C ARG A 553 -18.84 9.33 -5.37
N GLU A 554 -19.41 8.38 -4.64
CA GLU A 554 -19.02 6.97 -4.70
C GLU A 554 -19.30 6.36 -6.09
N TYR A 555 -18.44 5.42 -6.49
CA TYR A 555 -18.58 4.69 -7.76
C TYR A 555 -18.62 3.17 -7.53
N PRO A 556 -19.73 2.50 -7.89
CA PRO A 556 -19.91 1.07 -7.62
C PRO A 556 -19.22 0.19 -8.67
N LEU A 557 -17.88 0.21 -8.73
CA LEU A 557 -17.10 -0.50 -9.77
C LEU A 557 -17.49 -1.99 -9.89
N LYS A 558 -17.71 -2.69 -8.78
CA LYS A 558 -18.09 -4.11 -8.80
C LYS A 558 -19.42 -4.33 -9.54
N LEU A 559 -20.44 -3.52 -9.24
CA LEU A 559 -21.76 -3.64 -9.88
C LEU A 559 -21.71 -3.22 -11.34
N GLU A 560 -20.99 -2.14 -11.67
CA GLU A 560 -20.83 -1.66 -13.04
C GLU A 560 -20.07 -2.67 -13.92
N SER A 561 -18.99 -3.26 -13.41
CA SER A 561 -18.23 -4.29 -14.12
C SER A 561 -19.02 -5.59 -14.29
N GLN A 562 -19.85 -5.98 -13.31
CA GLN A 562 -20.76 -7.12 -13.44
C GLN A 562 -21.87 -6.85 -14.48
N SER A 563 -22.47 -5.65 -14.45
CA SER A 563 -23.50 -5.25 -15.41
C SER A 563 -22.94 -5.24 -16.84
N ALA A 564 -21.74 -4.71 -17.04
CA ALA A 564 -21.12 -4.61 -18.36
C ALA A 564 -20.65 -5.98 -18.90
N ASN A 565 -20.23 -6.90 -18.02
CA ASN A 565 -19.89 -8.28 -18.40
C ASN A 565 -21.09 -9.21 -18.52
N PHE A 566 -22.31 -8.79 -18.15
CA PHE A 566 -23.48 -9.68 -18.12
C PHE A 566 -23.72 -10.39 -19.47
N ASN A 567 -23.54 -9.66 -20.58
CA ASN A 567 -23.78 -10.18 -21.92
C ASN A 567 -22.66 -11.09 -22.45
N THR A 568 -21.43 -11.02 -21.90
CA THR A 568 -20.31 -11.83 -22.37
C THR A 568 -20.39 -13.29 -21.89
N LYS A 569 -21.23 -13.57 -20.88
CA LYS A 569 -21.36 -14.87 -20.20
C LYS A 569 -20.02 -15.40 -19.64
N GLU A 570 -19.02 -14.54 -19.51
CA GLU A 570 -17.73 -14.85 -18.90
C GLU A 570 -17.96 -15.17 -17.42
N LYS A 571 -17.39 -16.27 -16.93
CA LYS A 571 -17.48 -16.72 -15.55
C LYS A 571 -16.09 -16.90 -14.98
N CYS A 572 -15.95 -16.70 -13.67
CA CYS A 572 -14.72 -17.04 -12.99
C CYS A 572 -14.51 -18.56 -13.04
N PRO A 573 -13.32 -19.04 -13.46
CA PRO A 573 -13.06 -20.48 -13.59
C PRO A 573 -12.99 -21.19 -12.23
N TYR A 574 -12.86 -20.44 -11.13
CA TYR A 574 -12.87 -20.95 -9.76
C TYR A 574 -13.99 -20.31 -8.94
N MET A 575 -14.42 -21.00 -7.89
CA MET A 575 -15.43 -20.52 -6.93
C MET A 575 -14.81 -19.85 -5.72
N ALA A 576 -13.68 -20.37 -5.23
CA ALA A 576 -12.99 -19.82 -4.07
C ALA A 576 -11.47 -19.94 -4.19
N PHE A 577 -10.77 -18.95 -3.64
CA PHE A 577 -9.32 -18.94 -3.48
C PHE A 577 -8.97 -18.48 -2.06
N HIS A 578 -8.56 -19.42 -1.21
CA HIS A 578 -8.27 -19.23 0.22
C HIS A 578 -6.78 -19.37 0.51
N ASN A 579 -6.32 -18.80 1.62
CA ASN A 579 -4.93 -18.94 2.09
C ASN A 579 -4.83 -18.63 3.59
N ASN A 580 -3.71 -19.05 4.21
CA ASN A 580 -3.35 -18.66 5.58
C ASN A 580 -2.32 -17.51 5.64
N ILE A 581 -2.24 -16.70 4.58
CA ILE A 581 -1.30 -15.58 4.52
C ILE A 581 -2.02 -14.36 5.05
N PHE A 582 -1.82 -14.14 6.35
CA PHE A 582 -2.44 -13.00 6.99
C PHE A 582 -1.48 -11.87 7.39
N HIS A 583 -0.15 -12.06 7.32
CA HIS A 583 0.78 -10.92 7.39
C HIS A 583 1.30 -10.58 5.99
N VAL A 584 1.54 -9.30 5.76
CA VAL A 584 2.16 -8.80 4.51
C VAL A 584 3.69 -8.82 4.61
N PHE A 585 4.24 -8.99 5.82
CA PHE A 585 5.66 -9.06 6.11
C PHE A 585 5.92 -10.14 7.15
N TYR A 586 6.74 -11.13 6.81
CA TYR A 586 7.25 -12.12 7.74
C TYR A 586 8.76 -11.96 7.86
N PHE A 587 9.26 -12.21 9.06
CA PHE A 587 10.68 -12.24 9.34
C PHE A 587 11.08 -13.68 9.64
N LEU A 588 12.07 -14.20 8.92
CA LEU A 588 12.59 -15.54 9.11
C LEU A 588 13.98 -15.46 9.76
N ASP A 589 14.08 -15.99 10.98
CA ASP A 589 15.34 -16.09 11.70
C ASP A 589 16.11 -17.37 11.31
N LYS A 590 17.39 -17.43 11.68
CA LYS A 590 18.24 -18.61 11.43
C LYS A 590 17.59 -19.86 12.03
N GLY A 591 17.48 -20.92 11.23
CA GLY A 591 16.92 -22.21 11.65
C GLY A 591 15.38 -22.26 11.72
N GLN A 592 14.69 -21.15 11.44
CA GLN A 592 13.25 -21.13 11.34
C GLN A 592 12.77 -21.51 9.94
N ASN A 593 11.59 -22.12 9.88
CA ASN A 593 10.90 -22.44 8.65
C ASN A 593 9.55 -21.72 8.67
N LEU A 594 9.12 -21.19 7.53
CA LEU A 594 7.80 -20.61 7.35
C LEU A 594 6.99 -21.46 6.37
N SER A 595 5.90 -22.05 6.84
CA SER A 595 4.95 -22.78 6.00
C SER A 595 3.68 -21.99 5.78
N ILE A 596 3.32 -21.77 4.51
CA ILE A 596 2.07 -21.16 4.09
C ILE A 596 1.29 -22.13 3.21
N TRP A 597 -0.03 -22.01 3.18
CA TRP A 597 -0.89 -22.76 2.27
C TRP A 597 -1.87 -21.84 1.55
N ALA A 598 -2.19 -22.22 0.32
CA ALA A 598 -3.29 -21.68 -0.46
C ALA A 598 -4.15 -22.82 -1.01
N GLN A 599 -5.45 -22.57 -1.12
CA GLN A 599 -6.44 -23.53 -1.58
C GLN A 599 -7.30 -22.89 -2.68
N ILE A 600 -7.52 -23.62 -3.76
CA ILE A 600 -8.41 -23.24 -4.85
C ILE A 600 -9.52 -24.29 -4.99
N VAL A 601 -10.76 -23.81 -5.10
CA VAL A 601 -11.97 -24.64 -5.30
C VAL A 601 -12.58 -24.29 -6.65
N TYR A 602 -12.75 -25.30 -7.52
CA TYR A 602 -13.23 -25.10 -8.88
C TYR A 602 -14.08 -26.29 -9.38
N PRO A 603 -14.95 -26.11 -10.38
CA PRO A 603 -15.76 -27.20 -10.94
C PRO A 603 -14.89 -28.32 -11.51
N GLU A 604 -15.37 -29.57 -11.45
CA GLU A 604 -14.71 -30.68 -12.11
C GLU A 604 -14.46 -30.40 -13.61
N ASN A 605 -13.34 -30.93 -14.14
CA ASN A 605 -12.88 -30.80 -15.54
C ASN A 605 -12.29 -29.45 -15.97
N VAL A 606 -12.14 -28.45 -15.08
CA VAL A 606 -11.44 -27.19 -15.42
C VAL A 606 -9.92 -27.33 -15.33
N GLY A 607 -9.42 -28.10 -14.35
CA GLY A 607 -7.98 -28.42 -14.27
C GLY A 607 -7.06 -27.32 -13.70
N LEU A 608 -7.58 -26.40 -12.87
CA LEU A 608 -6.78 -25.29 -12.33
C LEU A 608 -5.67 -25.73 -11.36
N TYR A 609 -4.66 -24.88 -11.18
CA TYR A 609 -3.62 -25.03 -10.15
C TYR A 609 -3.23 -23.67 -9.57
N ILE A 610 -2.40 -23.68 -8.52
CA ILE A 610 -1.90 -22.48 -7.87
C ILE A 610 -0.45 -22.27 -8.32
N VAL A 611 -0.15 -21.07 -8.80
CA VAL A 611 1.20 -20.64 -9.15
C VAL A 611 1.80 -19.90 -7.97
N VAL A 612 3.03 -20.25 -7.61
CA VAL A 612 3.83 -19.59 -6.57
C VAL A 612 5.06 -19.02 -7.25
N GLU A 613 5.24 -17.71 -7.15
CA GLU A 613 6.34 -16.98 -7.78
C GLU A 613 7.06 -16.16 -6.71
N SER A 614 8.38 -16.27 -6.66
CA SER A 614 9.26 -15.54 -5.76
C SER A 614 10.12 -14.53 -6.53
N TYR A 615 10.28 -13.32 -6.02
CA TYR A 615 11.10 -12.28 -6.62
C TYR A 615 12.04 -11.65 -5.58
N GLY A 616 13.33 -11.59 -5.89
CA GLY A 616 14.36 -11.05 -5.00
C GLY A 616 15.63 -11.91 -5.00
N PRO A 617 16.50 -11.75 -3.98
CA PRO A 617 17.74 -12.50 -3.89
C PRO A 617 17.47 -13.98 -3.59
N ASN A 618 18.27 -14.86 -4.20
CA ASN A 618 18.17 -16.30 -3.99
C ASN A 618 18.83 -16.73 -2.67
N ILE A 619 18.13 -16.49 -1.55
CA ILE A 619 18.64 -16.71 -0.17
C ILE A 619 17.81 -17.73 0.64
N LEU A 620 16.69 -18.20 0.09
CA LEU A 620 15.81 -19.19 0.68
C LEU A 620 15.62 -20.37 -0.26
N GLN A 621 15.38 -21.53 0.31
CA GLN A 621 14.91 -22.72 -0.38
C GLN A 621 13.41 -22.89 -0.15
N GLU A 622 12.76 -23.49 -1.13
CA GLU A 622 11.32 -23.71 -1.16
C GLU A 622 11.03 -25.21 -1.28
N LYS A 623 10.05 -25.67 -0.50
CA LYS A 623 9.54 -27.04 -0.59
C LYS A 623 8.03 -27.03 -0.67
N ASP A 624 7.52 -27.65 -1.73
CA ASP A 624 6.09 -27.67 -2.03
C ASP A 624 5.46 -29.02 -1.72
N GLN A 625 4.23 -28.98 -1.22
CA GLN A 625 3.36 -30.14 -1.03
C GLN A 625 1.99 -29.81 -1.59
N VAL A 626 1.48 -30.67 -2.47
CA VAL A 626 0.17 -30.50 -3.10
C VAL A 626 -0.77 -31.58 -2.62
N HIS A 627 -1.92 -31.17 -2.12
CA HIS A 627 -3.04 -32.05 -1.77
C HIS A 627 -4.23 -31.78 -2.71
N TYR A 628 -4.91 -32.85 -3.10
CA TYR A 628 -6.02 -32.80 -4.06
C TYR A 628 -7.19 -33.65 -3.58
N GLU A 629 -8.38 -33.09 -3.64
CA GLU A 629 -9.63 -33.73 -3.25
C GLU A 629 -10.72 -33.42 -4.29
N ILE A 630 -11.63 -34.38 -4.51
CA ILE A 630 -12.82 -34.22 -5.35
C ILE A 630 -14.04 -34.56 -4.51
N ALA A 631 -15.00 -33.64 -4.46
CA ALA A 631 -16.27 -33.86 -3.76
C ALA A 631 -17.41 -33.06 -4.42
N LEU A 632 -18.57 -33.70 -4.57
CA LEU A 632 -19.83 -33.05 -5.00
C LEU A 632 -19.75 -32.25 -6.32
N GLY A 633 -18.96 -32.69 -7.31
CA GLY A 633 -18.79 -31.99 -8.58
C GLY A 633 -17.73 -30.89 -8.55
N TYR A 634 -16.97 -30.77 -7.46
CA TYR A 634 -15.92 -29.78 -7.28
C TYR A 634 -14.58 -30.41 -6.96
N CYS A 635 -13.53 -29.80 -7.50
CA CYS A 635 -12.14 -30.10 -7.22
C CYS A 635 -11.59 -29.06 -6.24
N THR A 636 -10.91 -29.55 -5.19
CA THR A 636 -10.16 -28.73 -4.24
C THR A 636 -8.68 -29.06 -4.35
N LYS A 637 -7.85 -28.06 -4.64
CA LYS A 637 -6.38 -28.19 -4.61
C LYS A 637 -5.81 -27.29 -3.53
N THR A 638 -5.01 -27.87 -2.64
CA THR A 638 -4.29 -27.13 -1.60
C THR A 638 -2.79 -27.27 -1.85
N VAL A 639 -2.09 -26.15 -1.97
CA VAL A 639 -0.63 -26.09 -2.08
C VAL A 639 -0.09 -25.55 -0.77
N THR A 640 0.84 -26.27 -0.15
CA THR A 640 1.60 -25.82 1.02
C THR A 640 3.05 -25.60 0.59
N VAL A 641 3.57 -24.39 0.81
CA VAL A 641 4.95 -24.00 0.51
C VAL A 641 5.68 -23.73 1.81
N THR A 642 6.86 -24.32 1.98
CA THR A 642 7.72 -24.09 3.14
C THR A 642 9.01 -23.42 2.70
N PHE A 643 9.27 -22.23 3.25
CA PHE A 643 10.49 -21.46 3.06
C PHE A 643 11.45 -21.71 4.21
N PHE A 644 12.72 -21.97 3.89
CA PHE A 644 13.77 -22.23 4.88
C PHE A 644 15.17 -21.90 4.34
N GLN A 645 16.14 -21.80 5.22
CA GLN A 645 17.55 -21.55 4.88
C GLN A 645 18.45 -22.67 5.44
N THR A 646 19.41 -23.15 4.64
CA THR A 646 20.34 -24.21 5.03
C THR A 646 21.80 -23.74 5.13
N ILE A 647 22.02 -22.43 5.24
CA ILE A 647 23.37 -21.85 5.29
C ILE A 647 24.01 -22.18 6.63
N ASN A 648 25.21 -22.78 6.57
CA ASN A 648 26.02 -22.98 7.76
C ASN A 648 26.94 -21.78 7.97
N TYR A 649 26.73 -21.08 9.08
CA TYR A 649 27.54 -19.94 9.49
C TYR A 649 28.69 -20.33 10.44
N GLU A 650 28.86 -21.61 10.73
CA GLU A 650 29.90 -22.10 11.65
C GLU A 650 31.24 -22.24 10.94
N ALA A 651 32.33 -21.80 11.61
CA ALA A 651 33.71 -21.94 11.15
C ALA A 651 34.01 -21.37 9.74
N VAL A 652 33.30 -20.31 9.35
CA VAL A 652 33.54 -19.59 8.10
C VAL A 652 34.58 -18.48 8.29
N ASP A 653 35.43 -18.25 7.29
CA ASP A 653 36.54 -17.28 7.39
C ASP A 653 36.05 -15.82 7.54
N ASP A 654 34.88 -15.50 6.98
CA ASP A 654 34.27 -14.16 7.05
C ASP A 654 32.76 -14.29 7.26
N TYR A 655 32.37 -14.31 8.54
CA TYR A 655 30.98 -14.42 8.96
C TYR A 655 30.11 -13.27 8.41
N PHE A 656 30.61 -12.03 8.46
CA PHE A 656 29.83 -10.85 8.07
C PHE A 656 29.56 -10.80 6.58
N LYS A 657 30.53 -11.20 5.76
CA LYS A 657 30.33 -11.31 4.31
C LYS A 657 29.30 -12.38 3.98
N LEU A 658 29.39 -13.55 4.61
CA LEU A 658 28.40 -14.61 4.39
C LEU A 658 27.00 -14.20 4.88
N GLN A 659 26.93 -13.51 6.02
CA GLN A 659 25.69 -12.94 6.54
C GLN A 659 25.10 -11.93 5.57
N ASP A 660 25.89 -10.99 5.06
CA ASP A 660 25.43 -10.00 4.09
C ASP A 660 24.90 -10.70 2.83
N GLN A 661 25.64 -11.65 2.26
CA GLN A 661 25.21 -12.37 1.06
C GLN A 661 23.89 -13.16 1.22
N ASN A 662 23.56 -13.58 2.44
CA ASN A 662 22.39 -14.40 2.75
C ASN A 662 21.29 -13.65 3.52
N THR A 663 21.42 -12.32 3.61
CA THR A 663 20.44 -11.41 4.18
C THR A 663 19.75 -10.67 3.05
N GLY A 664 18.43 -10.52 3.12
CA GLY A 664 17.70 -9.81 2.07
C GLY A 664 16.19 -9.93 2.19
N LEU A 665 15.52 -9.28 1.26
CA LEU A 665 14.06 -9.22 1.16
C LEU A 665 13.61 -9.98 -0.09
N LEU A 666 12.76 -10.98 0.10
CA LEU A 666 12.11 -11.74 -0.97
C LEU A 666 10.62 -11.38 -0.99
N LEU A 667 10.06 -11.10 -2.16
CA LEU A 667 8.62 -10.99 -2.36
C LEU A 667 8.10 -12.31 -2.90
N VAL A 668 6.94 -12.74 -2.40
CA VAL A 668 6.28 -13.96 -2.85
C VAL A 668 4.85 -13.61 -3.26
N GLN A 669 4.42 -14.13 -4.40
CA GLN A 669 3.05 -14.04 -4.87
C GLN A 669 2.43 -15.41 -5.12
N LEU A 670 1.15 -15.55 -4.77
CA LEU A 670 0.34 -16.70 -5.16
C LEU A 670 -0.85 -16.25 -5.99
N ARG A 671 -1.12 -16.99 -7.06
CA ARG A 671 -2.24 -16.74 -7.95
C ARG A 671 -2.82 -18.04 -8.52
N PRO A 672 -4.10 -18.06 -8.90
CA PRO A 672 -4.64 -19.10 -9.76
C PRO A 672 -3.92 -19.15 -11.13
N SER A 673 -3.86 -20.34 -11.72
CA SER A 673 -3.32 -20.55 -13.07
C SER A 673 -4.16 -19.87 -14.16
N GLU A 674 -5.48 -19.79 -13.96
CA GLU A 674 -6.42 -19.09 -14.82
C GLU A 674 -7.35 -18.21 -13.99
N TYR A 675 -7.74 -17.08 -14.55
CA TYR A 675 -8.63 -16.09 -13.93
C TYR A 675 -9.35 -15.30 -15.03
N SER A 676 -10.36 -14.52 -14.63
CA SER A 676 -11.23 -13.75 -15.53
C SER A 676 -11.52 -12.37 -14.95
N LYS A 677 -12.12 -11.46 -15.73
CA LYS A 677 -12.55 -10.12 -15.26
C LYS A 677 -13.58 -10.18 -14.13
N THR A 678 -14.30 -11.30 -14.03
CA THR A 678 -15.37 -11.52 -13.05
C THR A 678 -14.88 -12.12 -11.73
N CYS A 679 -13.62 -12.58 -11.67
CA CYS A 679 -13.07 -13.19 -10.48
C CYS A 679 -12.85 -12.17 -9.35
N PRO A 680 -13.06 -12.53 -8.08
CA PRO A 680 -12.94 -11.59 -6.97
C PRO A 680 -11.49 -11.18 -6.68
N ILE A 681 -10.54 -12.12 -6.74
CA ILE A 681 -9.13 -11.89 -6.37
C ILE A 681 -8.22 -12.37 -7.50
N ALA A 682 -7.30 -11.52 -7.95
CA ALA A 682 -6.32 -11.92 -8.96
C ALA A 682 -5.10 -12.63 -8.34
N GLN A 683 -4.56 -12.11 -7.23
CA GLN A 683 -3.36 -12.64 -6.58
C GLN A 683 -3.24 -12.22 -5.11
N LYS A 684 -2.34 -12.87 -4.38
CA LYS A 684 -1.94 -12.53 -3.01
C LYS A 684 -0.43 -12.33 -2.95
N VAL A 685 0.03 -11.22 -2.38
CA VAL A 685 1.46 -10.84 -2.31
C VAL A 685 1.87 -10.61 -0.86
N PHE A 686 3.07 -11.04 -0.48
CA PHE A 686 3.67 -10.78 0.83
C PHE A 686 5.22 -10.75 0.74
N GLN A 687 5.86 -10.24 1.80
CA GLN A 687 7.30 -10.13 1.93
C GLN A 687 7.85 -11.14 2.94
N LEU A 688 9.01 -11.72 2.61
CA LEU A 688 9.85 -12.52 3.49
C LEU A 688 11.19 -11.80 3.67
N ALA A 689 11.46 -11.34 4.88
CA ALA A 689 12.74 -10.79 5.28
C ALA A 689 13.58 -11.88 5.95
N VAL A 690 14.83 -12.02 5.52
CA VAL A 690 15.82 -12.93 6.12
C VAL A 690 17.00 -12.10 6.60
N GLY A 691 17.37 -12.22 7.88
CA GLY A 691 18.49 -11.48 8.44
C GLY A 691 18.38 -11.23 9.94
N CYS A 692 18.92 -10.10 10.42
CA CYS A 692 18.74 -9.65 11.81
C CYS A 692 17.57 -8.68 11.94
N ASP A 693 16.60 -9.02 12.78
CA ASP A 693 15.45 -8.15 13.08
C ASP A 693 15.90 -7.04 14.02
N SER A 694 15.81 -5.79 13.57
CA SER A 694 16.20 -4.61 14.38
C SER A 694 15.37 -4.42 15.65
N THR A 695 14.20 -5.05 15.73
CA THR A 695 13.35 -5.01 16.94
C THR A 695 13.81 -6.01 17.99
N LYS A 696 14.63 -7.00 17.61
CA LYS A 696 15.17 -7.98 18.53
C LYS A 696 16.46 -7.48 19.16
N PHE A 697 16.62 -7.77 20.45
CA PHE A 697 17.86 -7.51 21.18
C PHE A 697 18.11 -8.60 22.22
N ILE A 698 19.39 -8.86 22.49
CA ILE A 698 19.80 -9.78 23.55
C ILE A 698 19.98 -9.02 24.87
N ALA A 699 19.60 -9.65 25.97
CA ALA A 699 19.84 -9.14 27.31
C ALA A 699 20.24 -10.29 28.24
N VAL A 700 21.08 -10.01 29.24
CA VAL A 700 21.40 -10.99 30.27
C VAL A 700 20.23 -11.06 31.27
N LYS A 701 19.81 -12.28 31.61
CA LYS A 701 18.74 -12.55 32.57
C LYS A 701 19.07 -11.96 33.95
N GLY A 702 18.09 -11.36 34.60
CA GLY A 702 18.24 -10.79 35.95
C GLY A 702 18.61 -9.31 36.00
N PHE A 703 18.75 -8.63 34.86
CA PHE A 703 18.96 -7.17 34.82
C PHE A 703 17.62 -6.40 34.85
N ASN A 704 17.28 -5.81 35.99
CA ASN A 704 16.16 -4.86 36.08
C ASN A 704 16.64 -3.42 35.83
N LYS A 705 16.28 -2.84 34.68
CA LYS A 705 16.62 -1.43 34.35
C LYS A 705 15.96 -0.42 35.30
N LYS A 706 14.86 -0.78 35.97
CA LYS A 706 14.11 0.15 36.84
C LYS A 706 14.79 0.41 38.18
N ASP A 707 15.61 -0.52 38.65
CA ASP A 707 16.24 -0.44 39.99
C ASP A 707 17.66 0.16 39.94
N CYS A 708 18.14 0.50 38.74
CA CYS A 708 19.52 0.91 38.51
C CYS A 708 19.66 2.42 38.28
N LEU A 709 20.00 3.15 39.34
CA LEU A 709 20.25 4.59 39.26
C LEU A 709 21.69 4.85 38.77
N GLN A 710 21.82 5.65 37.70
CA GLN A 710 23.12 6.04 37.17
C GLN A 710 23.85 6.96 38.16
N HIS A 711 25.04 6.55 38.62
CA HIS A 711 25.90 7.41 39.44
C HIS A 711 27.37 7.10 39.18
N ASP A 712 28.23 8.13 39.14
CA ASP A 712 29.66 7.92 38.96
C ASP A 712 30.26 7.26 40.21
N PHE A 713 30.95 6.12 40.04
CA PHE A 713 31.64 5.46 41.14
C PHE A 713 32.97 4.86 40.70
N PHE A 714 33.81 4.62 41.70
CA PHE A 714 35.07 3.90 41.56
C PHE A 714 34.98 2.62 42.39
N TYR A 715 35.57 1.54 41.88
CA TYR A 715 35.79 0.32 42.66
C TYR A 715 37.29 0.05 42.75
N VAL A 716 37.67 -0.68 43.80
CA VAL A 716 39.05 -1.02 44.09
C VAL A 716 39.20 -2.54 44.00
N ILE A 717 40.14 -2.98 43.17
CA ILE A 717 40.57 -4.37 43.09
C ILE A 717 41.83 -4.50 43.94
N GLU A 718 41.82 -5.41 44.92
CA GLU A 718 42.98 -5.66 45.76
C GLU A 718 44.13 -6.28 44.97
N LYS A 719 45.36 -5.88 45.31
CA LYS A 719 46.58 -6.39 44.66
C LYS A 719 46.76 -7.90 44.71
N SER A 720 46.22 -8.55 45.74
CA SER A 720 46.21 -10.00 45.95
C SER A 720 45.47 -10.73 44.83
N TYR A 721 44.42 -10.11 44.29
CA TYR A 721 43.55 -10.67 43.26
C TYR A 721 43.95 -10.29 41.83
N LEU A 722 45.05 -9.54 41.66
CA LEU A 722 45.54 -9.12 40.35
C LEU A 722 46.66 -10.06 39.86
N ARG A 723 46.64 -10.35 38.55
CA ARG A 723 47.68 -11.07 37.83
C ARG A 723 49.01 -10.34 38.07
N ASN A 724 50.06 -11.13 38.36
CA ASN A 724 51.41 -10.65 38.72
C ASN A 724 51.52 -9.94 40.08
N GLN A 725 50.47 -9.90 40.90
CA GLN A 725 50.47 -9.40 42.28
C GLN A 725 51.24 -8.06 42.44
N PRO A 726 50.76 -6.97 41.81
CA PRO A 726 51.40 -5.66 41.86
C PRO A 726 51.52 -5.11 43.29
N SER A 727 52.37 -4.10 43.51
CA SER A 727 52.58 -3.55 44.85
C SER A 727 51.39 -2.75 45.40
N LYS A 728 50.46 -2.30 44.54
CA LYS A 728 49.33 -1.42 44.88
C LYS A 728 48.01 -1.97 44.35
N ASN A 729 46.92 -1.64 45.05
CA ASN A 729 45.55 -1.92 44.61
C ASN A 729 45.22 -1.10 43.35
N LEU A 730 44.37 -1.65 42.48
CA LEU A 730 43.92 -0.98 41.27
C LEU A 730 42.58 -0.29 41.54
N ARG A 731 42.55 1.04 41.39
CA ARG A 731 41.31 1.83 41.48
C ARG A 731 40.78 2.10 40.08
N VAL A 732 39.59 1.62 39.77
CA VAL A 732 38.97 1.72 38.44
C VAL A 732 37.75 2.62 38.49
N LYS A 733 37.61 3.53 37.50
CA LYS A 733 36.38 4.28 37.27
C LYS A 733 35.43 3.44 36.43
N TYR A 734 34.22 3.20 36.91
CA TYR A 734 33.23 2.47 36.13
C TYR A 734 32.68 3.35 34.99
N ASN A 735 32.73 2.86 33.76
CA ASN A 735 32.24 3.58 32.58
C ASN A 735 30.79 3.20 32.25
N TRP A 736 29.83 3.92 32.83
CA TRP A 736 28.40 3.71 32.60
C TRP A 736 27.99 3.79 31.13
N LYS A 737 28.56 4.74 30.38
CA LYS A 737 28.24 4.93 28.96
C LYS A 737 28.63 3.71 28.13
N LYS A 738 29.68 3.00 28.54
CA LYS A 738 30.19 1.81 27.84
C LYS A 738 29.52 0.51 28.31
N TYR A 739 29.39 0.30 29.63
CA TYR A 739 28.99 -1.00 30.20
C TYR A 739 27.54 -1.07 30.69
N GLY A 740 26.83 0.06 30.79
CA GLY A 740 25.48 0.10 31.31
C GLY A 740 25.40 -0.19 32.81
N CYS A 741 24.28 -0.76 33.26
CA CYS A 741 24.05 -1.05 34.67
C CYS A 741 24.97 -2.18 35.19
N PRO A 742 25.64 -2.04 36.35
CA PRO A 742 26.43 -3.11 36.93
C PRO A 742 25.54 -4.17 37.62
N LEU A 743 25.94 -5.43 37.54
CA LEU A 743 25.32 -6.53 38.30
C LEU A 743 26.15 -6.82 39.56
N ARG A 744 25.49 -6.87 40.72
CA ARG A 744 26.13 -7.28 41.98
C ARG A 744 25.92 -8.78 42.16
N LEU A 745 27.03 -9.51 42.26
CA LEU A 745 27.05 -10.95 42.48
C LEU A 745 27.75 -11.24 43.81
N ASP A 746 27.28 -12.24 44.54
CA ASP A 746 27.99 -12.75 45.70
C ASP A 746 29.21 -13.57 45.23
N PHE A 747 30.34 -13.35 45.89
CA PHE A 747 31.61 -14.02 45.58
C PHE A 747 31.55 -15.54 45.82
N GLY A 748 30.67 -16.01 46.73
CA GLY A 748 30.48 -17.44 47.00
C GLY A 748 29.60 -18.17 45.98
N GLU A 749 28.88 -17.44 45.13
CA GLU A 749 27.91 -18.04 44.22
C GLU A 749 28.47 -18.27 42.83
N LYS A 750 28.04 -19.37 42.20
CA LYS A 750 28.39 -19.67 40.82
C LYS A 750 27.65 -18.72 39.89
N PHE A 751 28.38 -17.87 39.19
CA PHE A 751 27.81 -17.04 38.14
C PHE A 751 27.70 -17.82 36.83
N HIS A 752 26.46 -17.97 36.34
CA HIS A 752 26.16 -18.49 35.01
C HIS A 752 25.22 -17.50 34.31
N PRO A 753 25.73 -16.62 33.44
CA PRO A 753 24.86 -15.68 32.75
C PRO A 753 24.01 -16.43 31.74
N LEU A 754 22.70 -16.24 31.84
CA LEU A 754 21.75 -16.69 30.84
C LEU A 754 21.44 -15.51 29.91
N ILE A 755 21.57 -15.70 28.61
CA ILE A 755 21.22 -14.70 27.62
C ILE A 755 19.77 -14.95 27.21
N GLN A 756 18.99 -13.88 27.12
CA GLN A 756 17.60 -13.92 26.71
C GLN A 756 17.44 -13.05 25.48
N LEU A 757 16.67 -13.53 24.51
CA LEU A 757 16.24 -12.77 23.35
C LEU A 757 14.95 -12.05 23.70
N TYR A 758 14.91 -10.75 23.42
CA TYR A 758 13.74 -9.91 23.56
C TYR A 758 13.38 -9.30 22.21
N ASN A 759 12.12 -8.93 22.05
CA ASN A 759 11.62 -8.09 20.95
C ASN A 759 10.73 -6.95 21.52
N ASP A 760 10.09 -6.19 20.65
CA ASP A 760 9.17 -5.10 21.04
C ASP A 760 8.00 -5.56 21.92
N ASP A 761 7.58 -6.84 21.81
CA ASP A 761 6.47 -7.43 22.57
C ASP A 761 6.94 -8.11 23.87
N GLY A 762 8.26 -8.19 24.12
CA GLY A 762 8.84 -8.67 25.37
C GLY A 762 9.82 -9.84 25.19
N TYR A 763 9.86 -10.73 26.18
CA TYR A 763 10.73 -11.91 26.18
C TYR A 763 10.31 -12.89 25.08
N VAL A 764 11.28 -13.40 24.32
CA VAL A 764 11.09 -14.39 23.25
C VAL A 764 11.53 -15.76 23.73
N GLU A 765 12.83 -15.93 24.02
CA GLU A 765 13.42 -17.20 24.44
C GLU A 765 14.75 -17.01 25.19
N ASP A 766 15.19 -18.03 25.92
CA ASP A 766 16.54 -18.13 26.49
C ASP A 766 17.46 -18.62 25.35
N VAL A 767 18.53 -17.89 25.05
CA VAL A 767 19.42 -18.16 23.92
C VAL A 767 20.43 -19.24 24.32
N GLU A 768 20.31 -20.42 23.72
CA GLU A 768 21.20 -21.55 23.96
C GLU A 768 22.54 -21.38 23.21
N VAL A 769 23.45 -20.61 23.81
CA VAL A 769 24.80 -20.43 23.28
C VAL A 769 25.86 -20.58 24.36
N ASN A 770 27.02 -21.10 23.96
CA ASN A 770 28.23 -21.04 24.78
C ASN A 770 28.88 -19.67 24.63
N PHE A 771 29.31 -19.08 25.74
CA PHE A 771 30.03 -17.81 25.76
C PHE A 771 31.30 -17.94 26.59
N ILE A 772 32.27 -17.10 26.27
CA ILE A 772 33.50 -16.96 27.04
C ILE A 772 33.40 -15.65 27.81
N VAL A 773 33.54 -15.72 29.14
CA VAL A 773 33.65 -14.53 29.98
C VAL A 773 35.13 -14.23 30.18
N TRP A 774 35.58 -13.04 29.82
CA TRP A 774 36.94 -12.60 30.12
C TRP A 774 36.92 -11.41 31.08
N GLU A 775 37.94 -11.37 31.94
CA GLU A 775 38.14 -10.27 32.86
C GLU A 775 39.17 -9.29 32.26
N ILE A 776 38.84 -7.99 32.28
CA ILE A 776 39.56 -6.93 31.56
C ILE A 776 40.60 -6.18 32.40
N HIS A 777 40.61 -6.33 33.72
CA HIS A 777 41.56 -5.67 34.63
C HIS A 777 42.65 -6.60 35.18
N GLY A 778 42.73 -7.82 34.66
CA GLY A 778 43.72 -8.82 35.03
C GLY A 778 43.46 -9.44 36.40
N ARG A 779 42.22 -9.69 36.80
CA ARG A 779 41.94 -10.48 38.00
C ARG A 779 42.30 -11.96 37.82
N ASN A 780 42.61 -12.65 38.92
CA ASN A 780 42.94 -14.08 38.96
C ASN A 780 42.19 -14.87 40.06
N ASP A 781 41.20 -14.26 40.69
CA ASP A 781 40.42 -14.81 41.80
C ASP A 781 39.12 -15.49 41.36
N TYR A 782 39.05 -15.90 40.09
CA TYR A 782 37.93 -16.65 39.52
C TYR A 782 38.44 -17.87 38.75
N SER A 783 37.60 -18.90 38.65
CA SER A 783 37.88 -20.11 37.88
C SER A 783 36.63 -20.59 37.16
N PHE A 784 36.80 -21.24 36.02
CA PHE A 784 35.70 -21.89 35.31
C PHE A 784 35.44 -23.28 35.89
N ASN A 785 34.17 -23.61 36.15
CA ASN A 785 33.79 -24.93 36.66
C ASN A 785 33.94 -26.05 35.61
N ASN A 786 33.80 -25.71 34.33
CA ASN A 786 33.91 -26.64 33.22
C ASN A 786 35.18 -26.37 32.42
N THR A 787 35.80 -27.43 31.93
CA THR A 787 36.87 -27.33 30.94
C THR A 787 36.25 -27.10 29.56
N MET A 788 37.01 -26.53 28.62
CA MET A 788 36.58 -26.31 27.23
C MET A 788 35.99 -27.59 26.59
N LYS A 789 36.61 -28.74 26.87
CA LYS A 789 36.13 -30.06 26.41
C LYS A 789 34.77 -30.44 27.02
N LYS A 790 34.53 -30.14 28.30
CA LYS A 790 33.23 -30.39 28.97
C LYS A 790 32.13 -29.45 28.45
N SER A 791 32.51 -28.26 27.99
CA SER A 791 31.58 -27.28 27.38
C SER A 791 31.35 -27.51 25.88
N GLY A 792 31.88 -28.60 25.30
CA GLY A 792 31.68 -28.95 23.89
C GLY A 792 32.47 -28.11 22.89
N CYS A 793 33.51 -27.39 23.33
CA CYS A 793 34.32 -26.58 22.43
C CYS A 793 35.22 -27.48 21.56
N LEU A 794 35.18 -27.26 20.24
CA LEU A 794 35.95 -28.02 19.25
C LEU A 794 37.44 -27.69 19.27
N ASN A 795 37.79 -26.46 19.67
CA ASN A 795 39.16 -25.96 19.74
C ASN A 795 39.46 -25.35 21.12
N GLU A 796 40.75 -25.24 21.46
CA GLU A 796 41.20 -24.54 22.66
C GLU A 796 40.80 -23.06 22.57
N ALA A 797 40.31 -22.48 23.68
CA ALA A 797 39.97 -21.06 23.72
C ALA A 797 41.22 -20.23 23.45
N GLN A 798 41.03 -19.16 22.67
CA GLN A 798 42.02 -18.11 22.52
C GLN A 798 42.41 -17.58 23.91
N THR A 799 43.71 -17.51 24.18
CA THR A 799 44.23 -17.03 25.47
C THR A 799 44.56 -15.56 25.42
N TRP A 800 44.61 -14.91 26.59
CA TRP A 800 45.10 -13.53 26.69
C TRP A 800 46.45 -13.33 26.02
N LYS A 801 47.36 -14.29 26.23
CA LYS A 801 48.73 -14.25 25.70
C LYS A 801 48.78 -14.42 24.18
N SER A 802 47.94 -15.28 23.60
CA SER A 802 47.91 -15.47 22.16
C SER A 802 47.31 -14.26 21.45
N MET A 803 46.18 -13.75 21.95
CA MET A 803 45.47 -12.68 21.26
C MET A 803 46.14 -11.32 21.39
N THR A 804 46.71 -10.98 22.55
CA THR A 804 47.52 -9.75 22.66
C THR A 804 48.81 -9.81 21.85
N LYS A 805 49.35 -11.01 21.60
CA LYS A 805 50.51 -11.19 20.72
C LYS A 805 50.14 -11.09 19.24
N LEU A 806 48.98 -11.58 18.84
CA LEU A 806 48.45 -11.46 17.47
C LEU A 806 48.00 -10.03 17.15
N ASN A 807 47.41 -9.34 18.14
CA ASN A 807 46.77 -8.04 17.96
C ASN A 807 47.45 -6.94 18.79
N GLN A 808 48.78 -6.83 18.70
CA GLN A 808 49.57 -5.85 19.48
C GLN A 808 49.17 -4.38 19.24
N HIS A 809 48.51 -4.11 18.11
CA HIS A 809 48.11 -2.78 17.67
C HIS A 809 46.73 -2.35 18.20
N LEU A 810 45.98 -3.26 18.85
CA LEU A 810 44.66 -2.98 19.39
C LEU A 810 44.70 -2.81 20.91
N PRO A 811 43.87 -1.91 21.49
CA PRO A 811 43.71 -1.83 22.93
C PRO A 811 43.14 -3.14 23.46
N LEU A 812 43.53 -3.53 24.69
CA LEU A 812 43.15 -4.81 25.33
C LEU A 812 41.65 -5.15 25.23
N GLU A 813 40.81 -4.12 25.23
CA GLU A 813 39.35 -4.18 25.23
C GLU A 813 38.75 -4.56 23.85
N GLU A 814 39.52 -4.43 22.78
CA GLU A 814 39.11 -4.66 21.38
C GLU A 814 39.71 -5.94 20.79
N VAL A 815 40.62 -6.59 21.53
CA VAL A 815 41.34 -7.80 21.11
C VAL A 815 40.41 -9.01 20.84
N TRP A 816 39.18 -9.00 21.38
CA TRP A 816 38.10 -9.97 21.11
C TRP A 816 36.85 -9.30 20.53
N GLY A 817 37.00 -8.17 19.86
CA GLY A 817 35.89 -7.49 19.18
C GLY A 817 35.33 -8.32 18.02
N PRO A 818 34.07 -8.07 17.62
CA PRO A 818 33.44 -8.76 16.49
C PRO A 818 34.20 -8.60 15.17
N GLU A 819 35.10 -7.63 15.05
CA GLU A 819 35.92 -7.42 13.84
C GLU A 819 37.08 -8.43 13.67
N LEU A 820 37.31 -9.31 14.67
CA LEU A 820 38.45 -10.24 14.74
C LEU A 820 38.05 -11.72 14.92
N LEU A 821 36.74 -12.00 14.93
CA LEU A 821 36.15 -13.35 14.91
C LEU A 821 35.59 -13.60 13.51
#